data_AF-A0A5J9WPY4-F1
#
_entry.id   AF-A0A5J9WPY4-F1
#
_cell.length_a   1.000
_cell.length_b   1.000
_cell.length_c   1.000
_cell.angle_alpha   90.00
_cell.angle_beta   90.00
_cell.angle_gamma   90.00
#
_symmetry.space_group_name_H-M   'P 1'
#
loop_
_entity.id
_entity.type
_entity.pdbx_description
1 polymer ?
#
loop_
_entity_poly.entity_id
_entity_poly.type
_entity_poly.pdbx_seq_one_letter_code
_entity_poly.pdbx_strand_id
1 'polypeptide(L)'
;MAIPLVLVVLPLGLLFLLSGLIVNAIQAVLFLSIRPFSKSLYRRINRFLAELLWLQLIWLVDWWAGVKVQLHADQETYQLMGKEHALIISNHRSDIDWLIGWILAQRSGCLGSTLAIMKKSSKFLPVIGWSMWFAEYLFLERSWAKDENTLKWGLKRLKDFPRSFWLALFVEGTRFTSAKLLAAQEYAASQGLPAPRNVLIPRTKGFVSAVSIMRDFVPAIYDTTVIIPKDSPAPTMLRILKGQSSVVHVRIKRHAMSDMPKSDEDVSKWCKDIFVEKDTLLDKHIATGTFDEEIRPIGRPVKSLLVVLSWSCLLLFGAYRLLQWTQLLSTWKGVTLFVAGLALVTGIMHVFIMFSQSERSMQAVLFLSIRPLSKRLYRRINGFVTELLWLQPVWLLDWWAGVKVQFHADPETYQLMGKENALIISNHRGDIDWIIGWILAQRSGCLGRALGVMKRSSKFLPVIGWSMWFAEYLFLEGNWEKDQITLKLGLQRLNDFPGSFWLALFVEGTRFTQGKLVAAQEYATSQGLPAPRNVLIPRTKGFVSAVRIMHGFVPAIYNTTLITPKNSPAPTLRRIFKGQSSVVHVHIKRHAMSDMPKSDEDVSKWCKDMFVAKDALLDKHIATGTFDDEIRPLGRPIKPLLLLIATISAAAIAGGAVLVMPPPILLLQVLTMDSALVNMERHYPLRRRLGGGECHYACLHKCIPVRALELSQSRNDKSSERPMYRLAFGIA
;
A
#
# COMPACT_ATOMS: atom_id res chain seq x y z
N MET A 1 23.66 -1.24 31.87
CA MET A 1 23.01 0.09 31.80
C MET A 1 22.15 0.15 30.55
N ALA A 2 20.85 0.44 30.67
CA ALA A 2 19.99 0.57 29.50
C ALA A 2 20.22 1.93 28.84
N ILE A 3 20.95 1.97 27.72
CA ILE A 3 21.02 3.17 26.89
C ILE A 3 19.58 3.48 26.43
N PRO A 4 19.04 4.68 26.65
CA PRO A 4 17.74 5.06 26.10
C PRO A 4 17.68 4.74 24.61
N LEU A 5 16.66 3.98 24.19
CA LEU A 5 16.51 3.50 22.81
C LEU A 5 16.66 4.63 21.77
N VAL A 6 16.22 5.83 22.12
CA VAL A 6 16.36 7.05 21.31
C VAL A 6 17.82 7.38 20.98
N LEU A 7 18.75 7.23 21.93
CA LEU A 7 20.17 7.53 21.74
C LEU A 7 20.86 6.57 20.77
N VAL A 8 20.25 5.42 20.48
CA VAL A 8 20.73 4.44 19.49
C VAL A 8 19.98 4.59 18.17
N VAL A 9 18.65 4.67 18.22
CA VAL A 9 17.80 4.74 17.03
C VAL A 9 18.03 6.02 16.25
N LEU A 10 18.26 7.16 16.90
CA LEU A 10 18.41 8.44 16.22
C LEU A 10 19.71 8.52 15.41
N PRO A 11 20.91 8.23 15.96
CA PRO A 11 22.14 8.24 15.17
C PRO A 11 22.15 7.21 14.05
N LEU A 12 21.69 5.98 14.32
CA LEU A 12 21.61 4.92 13.30
C LEU A 12 20.59 5.24 12.22
N GLY A 13 19.47 5.84 12.61
CA GLY A 13 18.44 6.31 11.69
C GLY A 13 18.94 7.43 10.80
N LEU A 14 19.63 8.42 11.36
CA LEU A 14 20.29 9.49 10.61
C LEU A 14 21.31 8.93 9.62
N LEU A 15 22.18 8.01 10.08
CA LEU A 15 23.17 7.34 9.26
C LEU A 15 22.50 6.64 8.06
N PHE A 16 21.49 5.81 8.32
CA PHE A 16 20.77 5.07 7.28
C PHE A 16 20.02 5.98 6.31
N LEU A 17 19.33 7.00 6.82
CA LEU A 17 18.56 7.92 5.99
C LEU A 17 19.45 8.80 5.11
N LEU A 18 20.47 9.43 5.69
CA LEU A 18 21.35 10.35 4.95
C LEU A 18 22.19 9.61 3.92
N SER A 19 22.88 8.53 4.33
CA SER A 19 23.65 7.71 3.38
C SER A 19 22.74 7.08 2.32
N GLY A 20 21.54 6.63 2.71
CA GLY A 20 20.56 6.06 1.80
C GLY A 20 20.02 7.05 0.77
N LEU A 21 19.78 8.30 1.15
CA LEU A 21 19.39 9.36 0.22
C LEU A 21 20.51 9.69 -0.76
N ILE A 22 21.77 9.73 -0.31
CA ILE A 22 22.94 9.88 -1.19
C ILE A 22 23.01 8.72 -2.18
N VAL A 23 22.91 7.47 -1.69
CA VAL A 23 22.90 6.28 -2.53
C VAL A 23 21.76 6.34 -3.55
N ASN A 24 20.54 6.68 -3.15
CA ASN A 24 19.42 6.78 -4.08
C ASN A 24 19.58 7.89 -5.12
N ALA A 25 20.18 9.02 -4.74
CA ALA A 25 20.48 10.08 -5.70
C ALA A 25 21.46 9.58 -6.77
N ILE A 26 22.51 8.87 -6.37
CA ILE A 26 23.45 8.23 -7.30
C ILE A 26 22.71 7.19 -8.16
N GLN A 27 21.89 6.31 -7.56
CA GLN A 27 21.12 5.32 -8.30
C GLN A 27 20.17 5.96 -9.33
N ALA A 28 19.54 7.10 -9.00
CA ALA A 28 18.68 7.84 -9.90
C ALA A 28 19.47 8.41 -11.09
N VAL A 29 20.63 9.02 -10.82
CA VAL A 29 21.54 9.50 -11.88
C VAL A 29 21.95 8.34 -12.79
N LEU A 30 22.43 7.22 -12.25
CA LEU A 30 22.85 6.06 -13.05
C LEU A 30 21.68 5.41 -13.81
N PHE A 31 20.47 5.46 -13.25
CA PHE A 31 19.28 4.96 -13.92
C PHE A 31 18.94 5.79 -15.16
N LEU A 32 19.18 7.11 -15.11
CA LEU A 32 18.95 8.00 -16.24
C LEU A 32 20.12 8.03 -17.22
N SER A 33 21.36 7.93 -16.74
CA SER A 33 22.57 8.13 -17.56
C SER A 33 23.22 6.85 -18.07
N ILE A 34 23.14 5.72 -17.35
CA ILE A 34 23.82 4.47 -17.73
C ILE A 34 22.82 3.43 -18.23
N ARG A 35 21.70 3.26 -17.51
CA ARG A 35 20.74 2.18 -17.79
C ARG A 35 20.20 2.18 -19.23
N PRO A 36 19.90 3.32 -19.89
CA PRO A 36 19.43 3.32 -21.28
C PRO A 36 20.45 2.77 -22.29
N PHE A 37 21.74 2.94 -22.01
CA PHE A 37 22.83 2.50 -22.91
C PHE A 37 23.36 1.12 -22.56
N SER A 38 23.44 0.78 -21.27
CA SER A 38 23.90 -0.54 -20.81
C SER A 38 23.23 -0.97 -19.51
N LYS A 39 22.22 -1.84 -19.65
CA LYS A 39 21.53 -2.49 -18.53
C LYS A 39 22.47 -3.36 -17.68
N SER A 40 23.41 -4.05 -18.32
CA SER A 40 24.40 -4.89 -17.64
C SER A 40 25.35 -4.06 -16.78
N LEU A 41 25.90 -2.96 -17.31
CA LEU A 41 26.77 -2.06 -16.55
C LEU A 41 26.01 -1.41 -15.39
N TYR A 42 24.79 -0.92 -15.64
CA TYR A 42 23.93 -0.38 -14.59
C TYR A 42 23.73 -1.38 -13.45
N ARG A 43 23.36 -2.63 -13.76
CA ARG A 43 23.17 -3.69 -12.73
C ARG A 43 24.44 -3.99 -11.95
N ARG A 44 25.60 -4.02 -12.60
CA ARG A 44 26.90 -4.26 -11.93
C ARG A 44 27.24 -3.16 -10.93
N ILE A 45 27.04 -1.89 -11.29
CA ILE A 45 27.29 -0.75 -10.40
C ILE A 45 26.22 -0.68 -9.32
N ASN A 46 24.95 -0.79 -9.69
CA ASN A 46 23.83 -0.67 -8.76
C ASN A 46 23.84 -1.76 -7.68
N ARG A 47 24.34 -2.96 -8.01
CA ARG A 47 24.61 -4.03 -7.03
C ARG A 47 25.48 -3.54 -5.87
N PHE A 48 26.57 -2.85 -6.18
CA PHE A 48 27.48 -2.32 -5.16
C PHE A 48 26.80 -1.24 -4.31
N LEU A 49 26.06 -0.32 -4.96
CA LEU A 49 25.30 0.72 -4.26
C LEU A 49 24.23 0.15 -3.32
N ALA A 50 23.48 -0.84 -3.79
CA ALA A 50 22.49 -1.53 -2.98
C ALA A 50 23.14 -2.24 -1.79
N GLU A 51 24.28 -2.92 -2.01
CA GLU A 51 25.05 -3.58 -0.97
C GLU A 51 25.51 -2.60 0.13
N LEU A 52 25.99 -1.41 -0.22
CA LEU A 52 26.36 -0.37 0.77
C LEU A 52 25.22 -0.02 1.73
N LEU A 53 23.98 -0.05 1.24
CA LEU A 53 22.80 0.21 2.07
C LEU A 53 22.43 -1.02 2.91
N TRP A 54 22.43 -2.21 2.32
CA TRP A 54 22.12 -3.46 3.01
C TRP A 54 23.10 -3.77 4.15
N LEU A 55 24.38 -3.45 3.95
CA LEU A 55 25.44 -3.68 4.94
C LEU A 55 25.22 -2.91 6.25
N GLN A 56 24.51 -1.79 6.23
CA GLN A 56 24.17 -1.06 7.46
C GLN A 56 23.16 -1.84 8.32
N LEU A 57 22.20 -2.52 7.68
CA LEU A 57 21.26 -3.41 8.36
C LEU A 57 21.94 -4.71 8.80
N ILE A 58 22.89 -5.24 8.00
CA ILE A 58 23.71 -6.37 8.44
C ILE A 58 24.57 -6.01 9.64
N TRP A 59 25.17 -4.82 9.67
CA TRP A 59 25.95 -4.35 10.82
C TRP A 59 25.11 -4.31 12.09
N LEU A 60 23.87 -3.82 11.98
CA LEU A 60 22.93 -3.77 13.10
C LEU A 60 22.69 -5.16 13.70
N VAL A 61 22.67 -6.21 12.88
CA VAL A 61 22.42 -7.58 13.32
C VAL A 61 23.69 -8.27 13.82
N ASP A 62 24.77 -8.22 13.05
CA ASP A 62 26.02 -8.95 13.33
C ASP A 62 26.83 -8.30 14.46
N TRP A 63 26.97 -6.98 14.45
CA TRP A 63 27.91 -6.23 15.30
C TRP A 63 27.22 -5.51 16.45
N TRP A 64 26.04 -4.92 16.22
CA TRP A 64 25.30 -4.22 17.28
C TRP A 64 24.47 -5.18 18.16
N ALA A 65 23.55 -5.93 17.56
CA ALA A 65 22.71 -6.87 18.31
C ALA A 65 23.43 -8.18 18.65
N GLY A 66 24.46 -8.54 17.88
CA GLY A 66 25.23 -9.76 18.13
C GLY A 66 24.48 -11.06 17.83
N VAL A 67 23.50 -11.05 16.91
CA VAL A 67 22.74 -12.24 16.53
C VAL A 67 23.68 -13.34 16.01
N LYS A 68 23.48 -14.56 16.48
CA LYS A 68 24.25 -15.74 16.06
C LYS A 68 23.41 -16.55 15.08
N VAL A 69 23.93 -16.75 13.87
CA VAL A 69 23.31 -17.59 12.84
C VAL A 69 24.15 -18.85 12.70
N GLN A 70 23.56 -20.00 13.04
CA GLN A 70 24.14 -21.32 12.84
C GLN A 70 23.59 -21.91 11.54
N LEU A 71 24.48 -22.15 10.58
CA LEU A 71 24.11 -22.71 9.28
C LEU A 71 24.34 -24.21 9.27
N HIS A 72 23.31 -24.97 8.96
CA HIS A 72 23.35 -26.40 8.71
C HIS A 72 23.22 -26.62 7.20
N ALA A 73 24.22 -27.27 6.61
CA ALA A 73 24.24 -27.57 5.18
C ALA A 73 25.20 -28.72 4.87
N ASP A 74 24.88 -29.53 3.87
CA ASP A 74 25.85 -30.43 3.26
C ASP A 74 26.97 -29.65 2.54
N GLN A 75 28.07 -30.35 2.25
CA GLN A 75 29.27 -29.72 1.69
C GLN A 75 29.03 -29.14 0.29
N GLU A 76 28.25 -29.81 -0.56
CA GLU A 76 27.98 -29.35 -1.93
C GLU A 76 27.17 -28.06 -1.90
N THR A 77 26.07 -28.05 -1.15
CA THR A 77 25.23 -26.88 -0.91
C THR A 77 26.08 -25.71 -0.42
N TYR A 78 26.91 -25.93 0.61
CA TYR A 78 27.77 -24.89 1.17
C TYR A 78 28.74 -24.28 0.15
N GLN A 79 29.36 -25.11 -0.70
CA GLN A 79 30.33 -24.63 -1.68
C GLN A 79 29.71 -23.82 -2.83
N LEU A 80 28.45 -24.07 -3.18
CA LEU A 80 27.77 -23.40 -4.29
C LEU A 80 27.00 -22.13 -3.87
N MET A 81 26.77 -21.94 -2.57
CA MET A 81 26.11 -20.75 -2.05
C MET A 81 26.76 -19.45 -2.57
N GLY A 82 25.95 -18.61 -3.21
CA GLY A 82 26.35 -17.30 -3.75
C GLY A 82 27.10 -17.35 -5.07
N LYS A 83 27.46 -18.54 -5.57
CA LYS A 83 28.21 -18.73 -6.82
C LYS A 83 27.31 -18.93 -8.04
N GLU A 84 26.04 -19.27 -7.86
CA GLU A 84 25.07 -19.49 -8.93
C GLU A 84 23.79 -18.67 -8.78
N HIS A 85 23.03 -18.47 -9.86
CA HIS A 85 21.68 -17.92 -9.75
C HIS A 85 20.79 -18.91 -9.00
N ALA A 86 19.94 -18.41 -8.12
CA ALA A 86 19.04 -19.30 -7.40
C ALA A 86 17.68 -18.69 -7.03
N LEU A 87 16.68 -19.56 -7.02
CA LEU A 87 15.40 -19.32 -6.34
C LEU A 87 15.52 -19.82 -4.90
N ILE A 88 15.21 -18.97 -3.93
CA ILE A 88 15.25 -19.34 -2.51
C ILE A 88 13.83 -19.44 -1.99
N ILE A 89 13.48 -20.59 -1.44
CA ILE A 89 12.23 -20.80 -0.71
C ILE A 89 12.53 -20.97 0.78
N SER A 90 11.61 -20.50 1.63
CA SER A 90 11.78 -20.54 3.08
C SER A 90 10.44 -20.61 3.79
N ASN A 91 10.44 -21.14 5.02
CA ASN A 91 9.33 -20.92 5.94
C ASN A 91 9.32 -19.46 6.43
N HIS A 92 8.15 -18.92 6.74
CA HIS A 92 7.97 -17.51 7.08
C HIS A 92 7.40 -17.33 8.49
N ARG A 93 8.24 -17.27 9.52
CA ARG A 93 7.83 -17.19 10.92
C ARG A 93 7.89 -15.80 11.54
N SER A 94 8.83 -14.96 11.13
CA SER A 94 9.15 -13.69 11.80
C SER A 94 9.03 -12.48 10.86
N ASP A 95 8.95 -11.29 11.46
CA ASP A 95 9.02 -10.01 10.75
C ASP A 95 10.43 -9.71 10.19
N ILE A 96 11.45 -10.47 10.61
CA ILE A 96 12.83 -10.31 10.15
C ILE A 96 13.38 -11.50 9.33
N ASP A 97 12.57 -12.46 8.90
CA ASP A 97 13.11 -13.64 8.16
C ASP A 97 13.88 -13.24 6.90
N TRP A 98 13.44 -12.16 6.24
CA TRP A 98 14.14 -11.58 5.09
C TRP A 98 15.55 -11.11 5.43
N LEU A 99 15.77 -10.64 6.67
CA LEU A 99 17.07 -10.19 7.15
C LEU A 99 18.00 -11.38 7.41
N ILE A 100 17.47 -12.52 7.86
CA ILE A 100 18.24 -13.78 7.94
C ILE A 100 18.72 -14.20 6.55
N GLY A 101 17.84 -14.13 5.54
CA GLY A 101 18.23 -14.37 4.14
C GLY A 101 19.34 -13.43 3.65
N TRP A 102 19.31 -12.15 4.04
CA TRP A 102 20.38 -11.21 3.73
C TRP A 102 21.70 -11.50 4.47
N ILE A 103 21.66 -11.98 5.71
CA ILE A 103 22.86 -12.42 6.42
C ILE A 103 23.53 -13.57 5.68
N LEU A 104 22.75 -14.57 5.25
CA LEU A 104 23.28 -15.68 4.45
C LEU A 104 23.87 -15.16 3.13
N ALA A 105 23.12 -14.30 2.41
CA ALA A 105 23.61 -13.72 1.17
C ALA A 105 24.89 -12.90 1.36
N GLN A 106 25.04 -12.19 2.48
CA GLN A 106 26.26 -11.46 2.79
C GLN A 106 27.44 -12.39 3.04
N ARG A 107 27.23 -13.46 3.81
CA ARG A 107 28.26 -14.45 4.12
C ARG A 107 28.62 -15.31 2.90
N SER A 108 27.77 -15.34 1.88
CA SER A 108 28.01 -15.96 0.57
C SER A 108 28.44 -14.98 -0.53
N GLY A 109 28.63 -13.69 -0.24
CA GLY A 109 29.09 -12.70 -1.23
C GLY A 109 28.05 -12.28 -2.29
N CYS A 110 26.76 -12.52 -2.04
CA CYS A 110 25.64 -12.27 -2.96
C CYS A 110 24.71 -11.13 -2.52
N LEU A 111 24.97 -10.46 -1.38
CA LEU A 111 24.05 -9.48 -0.76
C LEU A 111 23.49 -8.41 -1.73
N GLY A 112 24.37 -7.75 -2.51
CA GLY A 112 23.96 -6.72 -3.47
C GLY A 112 23.11 -7.22 -4.65
N SER A 113 23.04 -8.54 -4.86
CA SER A 113 22.25 -9.22 -5.90
C SER A 113 21.12 -10.06 -5.31
N THR A 114 20.74 -9.78 -4.06
CA THR A 114 19.50 -10.31 -3.49
C THR A 114 18.30 -9.60 -4.10
N LEU A 115 17.30 -10.38 -4.49
CA LEU A 115 16.03 -9.94 -5.02
C LEU A 115 14.92 -10.60 -4.20
N ALA A 116 13.75 -9.97 -4.14
CA ALA A 116 12.58 -10.57 -3.52
C ALA A 116 11.30 -10.20 -4.26
N ILE A 117 10.30 -11.05 -4.13
CA ILE A 117 8.92 -10.73 -4.50
C ILE A 117 8.26 -10.04 -3.30
N MET A 118 7.95 -8.75 -3.46
CA MET A 118 7.51 -7.87 -2.38
C MET A 118 6.11 -7.32 -2.61
N LYS A 119 5.47 -6.87 -1.53
CA LYS A 119 4.21 -6.11 -1.61
C LYS A 119 4.46 -4.77 -2.31
N LYS A 120 3.65 -4.42 -3.30
CA LYS A 120 3.80 -3.22 -4.13
C LYS A 120 3.82 -1.90 -3.36
N SER A 121 3.14 -1.81 -2.21
CA SER A 121 3.22 -0.62 -1.37
C SER A 121 4.62 -0.37 -0.79
N SER A 122 5.45 -1.41 -0.66
CA SER A 122 6.79 -1.29 -0.05
C SER A 122 7.77 -0.49 -0.91
N LYS A 123 7.52 -0.35 -2.22
CA LYS A 123 8.35 0.46 -3.12
C LYS A 123 8.32 1.95 -2.78
N PHE A 124 7.33 2.40 -2.02
CA PHE A 124 7.16 3.81 -1.63
C PHE A 124 7.85 4.14 -0.31
N LEU A 125 8.46 3.15 0.37
CA LEU A 125 9.29 3.42 1.53
C LEU A 125 10.52 4.23 1.08
N PRO A 126 10.78 5.41 1.68
CA PRO A 126 11.98 6.17 1.39
C PRO A 126 13.23 5.30 1.61
N VAL A 127 14.30 5.59 0.88
CA VAL A 127 15.58 4.87 1.02
C VAL A 127 15.52 3.40 0.57
N ILE A 128 14.95 2.53 1.40
CA ILE A 128 14.92 1.07 1.17
C ILE A 128 14.02 0.69 0.00
N GLY A 129 12.80 1.24 -0.07
CA GLY A 129 11.84 0.91 -1.12
C GLY A 129 12.29 1.43 -2.48
N TRP A 130 12.88 2.62 -2.52
CA TRP A 130 13.47 3.21 -3.72
C TRP A 130 14.71 2.42 -4.17
N SER A 131 15.60 2.06 -3.24
CA SER A 131 16.78 1.24 -3.56
C SER A 131 16.39 -0.15 -4.10
N MET A 132 15.38 -0.80 -3.51
CA MET A 132 14.82 -2.06 -4.03
C MET A 132 14.23 -1.89 -5.44
N TRP A 133 13.59 -0.74 -5.72
CA TRP A 133 13.08 -0.44 -7.05
C TRP A 133 14.20 -0.28 -8.08
N PHE A 134 15.25 0.47 -7.74
CA PHE A 134 16.46 0.57 -8.57
C PHE A 134 17.15 -0.78 -8.75
N ALA A 135 17.16 -1.63 -7.72
CA ALA A 135 17.65 -3.00 -7.77
C ALA A 135 16.74 -4.00 -8.52
N GLU A 136 15.66 -3.52 -9.15
CA GLU A 136 14.74 -4.31 -9.98
C GLU A 136 13.97 -5.41 -9.21
N TYR A 137 13.71 -5.22 -7.91
CA TYR A 137 12.82 -6.09 -7.13
C TYR A 137 11.43 -6.21 -7.77
N LEU A 138 10.75 -7.34 -7.54
CA LEU A 138 9.42 -7.60 -8.08
C LEU A 138 8.34 -7.15 -7.09
N PHE A 139 7.49 -6.21 -7.50
CA PHE A 139 6.47 -5.61 -6.64
C PHE A 139 5.05 -6.03 -7.07
N LEU A 140 4.33 -6.74 -6.19
CA LEU A 140 3.02 -7.35 -6.47
C LEU A 140 1.90 -6.80 -5.57
N GLU A 141 0.67 -6.78 -6.08
CA GLU A 141 -0.57 -6.37 -5.38
C GLU A 141 -1.10 -7.44 -4.41
N ARG A 142 -0.51 -8.64 -4.40
CA ARG A 142 -0.96 -9.85 -3.68
C ARG A 142 -2.30 -10.38 -4.20
N SER A 143 -2.52 -10.27 -5.50
CA SER A 143 -3.69 -10.78 -6.20
C SER A 143 -3.27 -11.39 -7.54
N TRP A 144 -3.38 -12.72 -7.65
CA TRP A 144 -2.99 -13.46 -8.86
C TRP A 144 -3.55 -12.83 -10.15
N ALA A 145 -4.84 -12.50 -10.15
CA ALA A 145 -5.53 -11.92 -11.31
C ALA A 145 -4.91 -10.59 -11.82
N LYS A 146 -4.17 -9.88 -10.97
CA LYS A 146 -3.47 -8.65 -11.33
C LYS A 146 -1.99 -8.86 -11.60
N ASP A 147 -1.41 -9.77 -10.83
CA ASP A 147 0.02 -9.90 -10.68
C ASP A 147 0.63 -10.88 -11.67
N GLU A 148 -0.15 -11.78 -12.27
CA GLU A 148 0.34 -12.84 -13.15
C GLU A 148 1.27 -12.29 -14.24
N ASN A 149 0.83 -11.29 -15.01
CA ASN A 149 1.64 -10.70 -16.07
C ASN A 149 2.88 -9.96 -15.54
N THR A 150 2.74 -9.25 -14.40
CA THR A 150 3.85 -8.52 -13.78
C THR A 150 4.92 -9.48 -13.26
N LEU A 151 4.49 -10.60 -12.65
CA LEU A 151 5.36 -11.67 -12.19
C LEU A 151 6.08 -12.31 -13.37
N LYS A 152 5.35 -12.77 -14.39
CA LYS A 152 5.93 -13.41 -15.58
C LYS A 152 6.95 -12.50 -16.28
N TRP A 153 6.61 -11.24 -16.49
CA TRP A 153 7.51 -10.26 -17.08
C TRP A 153 8.75 -9.99 -16.20
N GLY A 154 8.55 -9.81 -14.90
CA GLY A 154 9.63 -9.51 -13.95
C GLY A 154 10.65 -10.64 -13.86
N LEU A 155 10.19 -11.89 -13.86
CA LEU A 155 11.04 -13.08 -13.84
C LEU A 155 11.83 -13.24 -15.14
N LYS A 156 11.19 -13.09 -16.30
CA LYS A 156 11.87 -13.15 -17.62
C LYS A 156 13.00 -12.13 -17.73
N ARG A 157 12.83 -10.94 -17.15
CA ARG A 157 13.83 -9.87 -17.14
C ARG A 157 15.09 -10.21 -16.33
N LEU A 158 15.10 -11.29 -15.55
CA LEU A 158 16.28 -11.74 -14.81
C LEU A 158 17.24 -12.61 -15.64
N LYS A 159 16.83 -13.04 -16.85
CA LYS A 159 17.65 -13.90 -17.73
C LYS A 159 19.01 -13.30 -18.09
N ASP A 160 19.09 -11.97 -18.21
CA ASP A 160 20.31 -11.22 -18.55
C ASP A 160 20.99 -10.58 -17.33
N PHE A 161 20.79 -11.14 -16.13
CA PHE A 161 21.40 -10.58 -14.92
C PHE A 161 22.91 -10.92 -14.89
N PRO A 162 23.83 -9.94 -14.79
CA PRO A 162 25.24 -10.14 -15.14
C PRO A 162 26.09 -10.88 -14.09
N ARG A 163 25.51 -11.26 -12.95
CA ARG A 163 26.17 -11.90 -11.81
C ARG A 163 25.15 -12.81 -11.09
N SER A 164 25.63 -13.80 -10.35
CA SER A 164 24.80 -14.66 -9.51
C SER A 164 23.86 -13.82 -8.63
N PHE A 165 22.58 -14.18 -8.62
CA PHE A 165 21.52 -13.48 -7.88
C PHE A 165 20.71 -14.50 -7.10
N TRP A 166 20.14 -14.06 -5.98
CA TRP A 166 19.27 -14.88 -5.14
C TRP A 166 17.88 -14.24 -5.10
N LEU A 167 16.87 -14.93 -5.64
CA LEU A 167 15.48 -14.47 -5.60
C LEU A 167 14.73 -15.17 -4.48
N ALA A 168 14.34 -14.43 -3.44
CA ALA A 168 13.57 -14.97 -2.33
C ALA A 168 12.06 -15.02 -2.63
N LEU A 169 11.45 -16.17 -2.32
CA LEU A 169 10.02 -16.43 -2.42
C LEU A 169 9.50 -17.20 -1.20
N PHE A 170 8.74 -16.53 -0.34
CA PHE A 170 8.02 -17.18 0.77
C PHE A 170 6.70 -17.77 0.26
N VAL A 171 6.72 -19.08 -0.04
CA VAL A 171 5.57 -19.76 -0.68
C VAL A 171 4.37 -19.95 0.24
N GLU A 172 4.53 -19.87 1.56
CA GLU A 172 3.39 -19.77 2.51
C GLU A 172 2.49 -18.55 2.22
N GLY A 173 3.06 -17.52 1.58
CA GLY A 173 2.34 -16.31 1.14
C GLY A 173 1.94 -15.37 2.27
N THR A 174 2.23 -15.72 3.52
CA THR A 174 1.98 -14.92 4.71
C THR A 174 2.85 -15.41 5.87
N ARG A 175 2.99 -14.59 6.91
CA ARG A 175 3.69 -14.98 8.15
C ARG A 175 2.86 -15.99 8.94
N PHE A 176 3.55 -16.94 9.54
CA PHE A 176 3.03 -17.88 10.51
C PHE A 176 2.45 -17.16 11.74
N THR A 177 1.24 -17.53 12.12
CA THR A 177 0.61 -17.15 13.39
C THR A 177 -0.28 -18.31 13.85
N SER A 178 -0.54 -18.45 15.15
CA SER A 178 -1.38 -19.53 15.67
C SER A 178 -2.76 -19.56 15.02
N ALA A 179 -3.38 -18.39 14.78
CA ALA A 179 -4.67 -18.31 14.10
C ALA A 179 -4.62 -18.81 12.64
N LYS A 180 -3.52 -18.55 11.93
CA LYS A 180 -3.35 -19.03 10.55
C LYS A 180 -2.98 -20.50 10.48
N LEU A 181 -2.26 -21.00 11.49
CA LEU A 181 -1.98 -22.42 11.64
C LEU A 181 -3.30 -23.19 11.81
N LEU A 182 -4.17 -22.75 12.71
CA LEU A 182 -5.50 -23.35 12.91
C LEU A 182 -6.30 -23.38 11.60
N ALA A 183 -6.38 -22.24 10.90
CA ALA A 183 -7.06 -22.18 9.60
C ALA A 183 -6.41 -23.09 8.54
N ALA A 184 -5.09 -23.25 8.57
CA ALA A 184 -4.38 -24.18 7.69
C ALA A 184 -4.67 -25.65 8.03
N GLN A 185 -4.80 -25.99 9.32
CA GLN A 185 -5.17 -27.33 9.80
C GLN A 185 -6.61 -27.69 9.44
N GLU A 186 -7.56 -26.77 9.61
CA GLU A 186 -8.95 -26.92 9.17
C GLU A 186 -9.03 -27.16 7.66
N TYR A 187 -8.30 -26.35 6.89
CA TYR A 187 -8.21 -26.54 5.44
C TYR A 187 -7.59 -27.89 5.08
N ALA A 188 -6.50 -28.30 5.76
CA ALA A 188 -5.86 -29.60 5.54
C ALA A 188 -6.85 -30.74 5.73
N ALA A 189 -7.58 -30.74 6.85
CA ALA A 189 -8.60 -31.74 7.16
C ALA A 189 -9.69 -31.78 6.08
N SER A 190 -10.18 -30.63 5.63
CA SER A 190 -11.21 -30.56 4.58
C SER A 190 -10.76 -31.06 3.20
N GLN A 191 -9.45 -31.13 2.95
CA GLN A 191 -8.85 -31.51 1.67
C GLN A 191 -8.12 -32.86 1.73
N GLY A 192 -8.16 -33.57 2.86
CA GLY A 192 -7.42 -34.82 3.06
C GLY A 192 -5.89 -34.65 3.02
N LEU A 193 -5.37 -33.48 3.38
CA LEU A 193 -3.94 -33.19 3.43
C LEU A 193 -3.39 -33.41 4.85
N PRO A 194 -2.09 -33.71 5.01
CA PRO A 194 -1.44 -33.71 6.32
C PRO A 194 -1.61 -32.37 7.05
N ALA A 195 -2.08 -32.41 8.29
CA ALA A 195 -2.26 -31.22 9.11
C ALA A 195 -0.89 -30.67 9.54
N PRO A 196 -0.53 -29.43 9.17
CA PRO A 196 0.77 -28.87 9.52
C PRO A 196 0.84 -28.48 11.01
N ARG A 197 2.05 -28.48 11.59
CA ARG A 197 2.28 -28.11 13.01
C ARG A 197 3.15 -26.87 13.19
N ASN A 198 4.14 -26.69 12.33
CA ASN A 198 5.22 -25.71 12.42
C ASN A 198 5.29 -24.76 11.22
N VAL A 199 4.62 -25.07 10.11
CA VAL A 199 4.54 -24.25 8.89
C VAL A 199 3.08 -24.00 8.46
N LEU A 200 2.86 -23.14 7.47
CA LEU A 200 1.58 -23.03 6.76
C LEU A 200 1.63 -23.80 5.42
N ILE A 201 0.45 -24.12 4.89
CA ILE A 201 0.32 -24.78 3.58
C ILE A 201 0.74 -23.82 2.46
N PRO A 202 1.66 -24.23 1.56
CA PRO A 202 2.13 -23.39 0.46
C PRO A 202 1.04 -22.95 -0.52
N ARG A 203 1.14 -21.69 -0.97
CA ARG A 203 0.40 -21.12 -2.10
C ARG A 203 1.27 -21.20 -3.36
N THR A 204 1.13 -22.29 -4.10
CA THR A 204 2.14 -22.71 -5.09
C THR A 204 2.14 -21.95 -6.41
N LYS A 205 1.08 -21.22 -6.78
CA LYS A 205 0.98 -20.54 -8.11
C LYS A 205 2.18 -19.67 -8.46
N GLY A 206 2.67 -18.88 -7.50
CA GLY A 206 3.84 -18.03 -7.69
C GLY A 206 5.14 -18.82 -7.87
N PHE A 207 5.27 -19.93 -7.15
CA PHE A 207 6.41 -20.84 -7.24
C PHE A 207 6.43 -21.60 -8.56
N VAL A 208 5.29 -22.17 -8.96
CA VAL A 208 5.12 -22.86 -10.25
C VAL A 208 5.49 -21.94 -11.41
N SER A 209 4.99 -20.70 -11.43
CA SER A 209 5.39 -19.72 -12.45
C SER A 209 6.86 -19.33 -12.39
N ALA A 210 7.46 -19.26 -11.19
CA ALA A 210 8.90 -19.01 -11.05
C ALA A 210 9.72 -20.15 -11.68
N VAL A 211 9.44 -21.40 -11.31
CA VAL A 211 10.12 -22.59 -11.85
C VAL A 211 9.95 -22.67 -13.37
N SER A 212 8.71 -22.57 -13.87
CA SER A 212 8.39 -22.66 -15.30
C SER A 212 9.18 -21.64 -16.14
N ILE A 213 9.31 -20.40 -15.66
CA ILE A 213 10.01 -19.33 -16.39
C ILE A 213 11.53 -19.37 -16.21
N MET A 214 12.00 -19.71 -15.02
CA MET A 214 13.41 -19.57 -14.64
C MET A 214 14.25 -20.81 -14.94
N ARG A 215 13.60 -21.94 -15.26
CA ARG A 215 14.28 -23.24 -15.44
C ARG A 215 15.45 -23.23 -16.44
N ASP A 216 15.39 -22.36 -17.45
CA ASP A 216 16.40 -22.30 -18.51
C ASP A 216 17.66 -21.52 -18.13
N PHE A 217 17.64 -20.75 -17.04
CA PHE A 217 18.75 -19.85 -16.68
C PHE A 217 19.08 -19.78 -15.18
N VAL A 218 18.29 -20.45 -14.34
CA VAL A 218 18.54 -20.54 -12.89
C VAL A 218 18.81 -22.00 -12.54
N PRO A 219 20.06 -22.38 -12.20
CA PRO A 219 20.46 -23.77 -12.02
C PRO A 219 19.96 -24.43 -10.73
N ALA A 220 19.56 -23.66 -9.71
CA ALA A 220 19.24 -24.23 -8.40
C ALA A 220 18.05 -23.57 -7.70
N ILE A 221 17.39 -24.38 -6.87
CA ILE A 221 16.47 -23.96 -5.81
C ILE A 221 17.14 -24.25 -4.47
N TYR A 222 17.33 -23.22 -3.64
CA TYR A 222 17.74 -23.42 -2.25
C TYR A 222 16.52 -23.47 -1.35
N ASP A 223 16.30 -24.61 -0.73
CA ASP A 223 15.30 -24.78 0.32
C ASP A 223 15.91 -24.42 1.67
N THR A 224 15.33 -23.43 2.35
CA THR A 224 15.82 -22.94 3.65
C THR A 224 14.80 -23.16 4.75
N THR A 225 15.22 -23.67 5.90
CA THR A 225 14.39 -23.84 7.08
C THR A 225 14.97 -23.00 8.21
N VAL A 226 14.22 -22.00 8.66
CA VAL A 226 14.61 -21.09 9.74
C VAL A 226 13.85 -21.44 11.01
N ILE A 227 14.59 -21.63 12.11
CA ILE A 227 14.03 -21.83 13.44
C ILE A 227 14.80 -21.01 14.47
N ILE A 228 14.05 -20.53 15.46
CA ILE A 228 14.61 -19.90 16.66
C ILE A 228 14.49 -20.96 17.76
N PRO A 229 15.61 -21.43 18.34
CA PRO A 229 15.61 -22.36 19.47
C PRO A 229 14.76 -21.87 20.65
N LYS A 230 14.15 -22.77 21.41
CA LYS A 230 13.23 -22.42 22.52
C LYS A 230 13.90 -21.63 23.65
N ASP A 231 15.17 -21.91 23.90
CA ASP A 231 16.04 -21.25 24.88
C ASP A 231 16.57 -19.90 24.39
N SER A 232 16.41 -19.60 23.09
CA SER A 232 16.82 -18.34 22.50
C SER A 232 15.64 -17.39 22.30
N PRO A 233 15.78 -16.11 22.67
CA PRO A 233 14.74 -15.14 22.37
C PRO A 233 14.60 -14.91 20.86
N ALA A 234 13.38 -14.70 20.39
CA ALA A 234 13.11 -14.36 19.00
C ALA A 234 13.75 -13.02 18.61
N PRO A 235 14.54 -12.95 17.52
CA PRO A 235 15.10 -11.69 17.05
C PRO A 235 13.96 -10.86 16.42
N THR A 236 13.54 -9.81 17.11
CA THR A 236 12.61 -8.81 16.56
C THR A 236 13.38 -7.53 16.28
N MET A 237 12.87 -6.68 15.39
CA MET A 237 13.52 -5.39 15.09
C MET A 237 13.75 -4.55 16.36
N LEU A 238 12.79 -4.56 17.30
CA LEU A 238 12.94 -3.83 18.57
C LEU A 238 14.07 -4.38 19.44
N ARG A 239 14.22 -5.71 19.52
CA ARG A 239 15.31 -6.34 20.28
C ARG A 239 16.67 -6.08 19.66
N ILE A 240 16.74 -6.17 18.33
CA ILE A 240 17.93 -5.83 17.56
C ILE A 240 18.34 -4.37 17.85
N LEU A 241 17.42 -3.41 17.78
CA LEU A 241 17.71 -2.01 18.09
C LEU A 241 18.14 -1.79 19.55
N LYS A 242 17.65 -2.62 20.49
CA LYS A 242 18.09 -2.63 21.89
C LYS A 242 19.44 -3.32 22.12
N GLY A 243 20.11 -3.81 21.07
CA GLY A 243 21.39 -4.53 21.20
C GLY A 243 21.22 -5.92 21.83
N GLN A 244 20.01 -6.49 21.79
CA GLN A 244 19.72 -7.78 22.41
C GLN A 244 19.96 -8.92 21.43
N SER A 245 20.90 -9.80 21.78
CA SER A 245 21.27 -10.96 20.98
C SER A 245 20.18 -12.04 20.97
N SER A 246 20.23 -12.84 19.91
CA SER A 246 19.42 -14.03 19.64
C SER A 246 20.27 -15.06 18.88
N VAL A 247 19.89 -16.33 18.98
CA VAL A 247 20.41 -17.43 18.16
C VAL A 247 19.34 -17.85 17.15
N VAL A 248 19.76 -18.08 15.91
CA VAL A 248 18.91 -18.55 14.81
C VAL A 248 19.61 -19.73 14.15
N HIS A 249 18.90 -20.85 14.02
CA HIS A 249 19.38 -22.01 13.28
C HIS A 249 18.74 -21.98 11.90
N VAL A 250 19.58 -22.13 10.89
CA VAL A 250 19.16 -22.15 9.49
C VAL A 250 19.68 -23.43 8.88
N ARG A 251 18.77 -24.23 8.36
CA ARG A 251 19.11 -25.31 7.45
C ARG A 251 18.98 -24.83 6.01
N ILE A 252 19.93 -25.15 5.15
CA ILE A 252 19.84 -24.90 3.72
C ILE A 252 20.19 -26.16 2.94
N LYS A 253 19.37 -26.49 1.94
CA LYS A 253 19.60 -27.60 1.01
C LYS A 253 19.43 -27.13 -0.42
N ARG A 254 20.38 -27.51 -1.28
CA ARG A 254 20.33 -27.26 -2.72
C ARG A 254 19.53 -28.36 -3.42
N HIS A 255 18.66 -27.95 -4.34
CA HIS A 255 17.99 -28.81 -5.31
C HIS A 255 18.33 -28.31 -6.71
N ALA A 256 18.79 -29.18 -7.60
CA ALA A 256 19.07 -28.78 -8.97
C ALA A 256 17.75 -28.50 -9.71
N MET A 257 17.73 -27.41 -10.48
CA MET A 257 16.55 -27.03 -11.27
C MET A 257 16.27 -28.05 -12.39
N SER A 258 17.30 -28.79 -12.82
CA SER A 258 17.17 -29.92 -13.76
C SER A 258 16.24 -31.01 -13.24
N ASP A 259 16.19 -31.19 -11.92
CA ASP A 259 15.47 -32.29 -11.26
C ASP A 259 14.00 -31.94 -11.01
N MET A 260 13.63 -30.68 -11.28
CA MET A 260 12.25 -30.22 -11.12
C MET A 260 11.33 -30.90 -12.15
N PRO A 261 10.13 -31.34 -11.73
CA PRO A 261 9.15 -31.92 -12.63
C PRO A 261 8.81 -31.02 -13.83
N LYS A 262 8.33 -31.63 -14.92
CA LYS A 262 7.98 -30.90 -16.13
C LYS A 262 6.59 -30.26 -16.08
N SER A 263 5.62 -30.91 -15.43
CA SER A 263 4.24 -30.42 -15.33
C SER A 263 4.09 -29.41 -14.19
N ASP A 264 3.18 -28.44 -14.36
CA ASP A 264 2.89 -27.42 -13.36
C ASP A 264 2.25 -28.04 -12.09
N GLU A 265 1.46 -29.10 -12.27
CA GLU A 265 0.83 -29.88 -11.21
C GLU A 265 1.87 -30.58 -10.32
N ASP A 266 2.87 -31.23 -10.94
CA ASP A 266 3.91 -31.94 -10.20
C ASP A 266 4.88 -30.97 -9.50
N VAL A 267 5.18 -29.81 -10.11
CA VAL A 267 5.95 -28.74 -9.44
C VAL A 267 5.18 -28.20 -8.23
N SER A 268 3.86 -28.05 -8.35
CA SER A 268 2.99 -27.66 -7.24
C SER A 268 2.99 -28.71 -6.14
N LYS A 269 2.94 -30.00 -6.49
CA LYS A 269 3.03 -31.12 -5.54
C LYS A 269 4.39 -31.14 -4.83
N TRP A 270 5.49 -31.07 -5.57
CA TRP A 270 6.85 -30.99 -5.02
C TRP A 270 6.98 -29.88 -3.97
N CYS A 271 6.43 -28.69 -4.26
CA CYS A 271 6.46 -27.57 -3.32
C CYS A 271 5.72 -27.87 -2.00
N LYS A 272 4.58 -28.57 -2.07
CA LYS A 272 3.84 -29.00 -0.88
C LYS A 272 4.60 -30.07 -0.11
N ASP A 273 5.17 -31.05 -0.81
CA ASP A 273 5.91 -32.15 -0.20
C ASP A 273 7.15 -31.66 0.55
N ILE A 274 7.89 -30.68 -0.01
CA ILE A 274 9.00 -30.00 0.68
C ILE A 274 8.54 -29.33 1.98
N PHE A 275 7.33 -28.77 2.01
CA PHE A 275 6.81 -28.15 3.24
C PHE A 275 6.32 -29.17 4.27
N VAL A 276 5.89 -30.35 3.85
CA VAL A 276 5.63 -31.49 4.75
C VAL A 276 6.94 -32.02 5.35
N GLU A 277 7.99 -32.17 4.54
CA GLU A 277 9.34 -32.52 5.02
C GLU A 277 9.84 -31.45 6.01
N LYS A 278 9.67 -30.18 5.67
CA LYS A 278 10.06 -29.04 6.52
C LYS A 278 9.33 -29.04 7.86
N ASP A 279 8.04 -29.36 7.87
CA ASP A 279 7.25 -29.48 9.10
C ASP A 279 7.85 -30.54 10.04
N THR A 280 8.14 -31.73 9.48
CA THR A 280 8.77 -32.85 10.18
C THR A 280 10.17 -32.51 10.66
N LEU A 281 10.95 -31.80 9.84
CA LEU A 281 12.30 -31.35 10.19
C LEU A 281 12.27 -30.35 11.36
N LEU A 282 11.27 -29.48 11.41
CA LEU A 282 11.08 -28.55 12.52
C LEU A 282 10.68 -29.30 13.81
N ASP A 283 9.84 -30.32 13.74
CA ASP A 283 9.52 -31.16 14.91
C ASP A 283 10.76 -31.86 15.45
N LYS A 284 11.58 -32.42 14.56
CA LYS A 284 12.85 -33.04 14.92
C LYS A 284 13.77 -32.04 15.62
N HIS A 285 13.97 -30.86 15.04
CA HIS A 285 14.78 -29.80 15.65
C HIS A 285 14.22 -29.35 17.01
N ILE A 286 12.89 -29.25 17.14
CA ILE A 286 12.24 -28.90 18.41
C ILE A 286 12.51 -29.96 19.50
N ALA A 287 12.64 -31.23 19.12
CA ALA A 287 12.91 -32.34 20.02
C ALA A 287 14.41 -32.50 20.35
N THR A 288 15.30 -32.38 19.36
CA THR A 288 16.74 -32.68 19.51
C THR A 288 17.65 -31.45 19.61
N GLY A 289 17.15 -30.27 19.23
CA GLY A 289 17.92 -29.01 19.18
C GLY A 289 18.80 -28.83 17.93
N THR A 290 18.80 -29.78 16.98
CA THR A 290 19.67 -29.76 15.80
C THR A 290 18.96 -30.31 14.55
N PHE A 291 19.50 -29.99 13.37
CA PHE A 291 19.03 -30.51 12.08
C PHE A 291 19.77 -31.79 11.63
N ASP A 292 20.66 -32.34 12.46
CA ASP A 292 21.55 -33.50 12.19
C ASP A 292 22.50 -33.33 11.00
N GLU A 293 22.58 -32.14 10.44
CA GLU A 293 23.54 -31.75 9.40
C GLU A 293 24.70 -30.97 10.03
N GLU A 294 25.87 -31.05 9.39
CA GLU A 294 27.09 -30.39 9.84
C GLU A 294 26.91 -28.87 9.92
N ILE A 295 27.38 -28.28 11.02
CA ILE A 295 27.36 -26.83 11.21
C ILE A 295 28.50 -26.20 10.43
N ARG A 296 28.16 -25.36 9.44
CA ARG A 296 29.12 -24.68 8.58
C ARG A 296 29.59 -23.35 9.19
N PRO A 297 30.91 -23.09 9.24
CA PRO A 297 31.45 -21.85 9.78
C PRO A 297 31.30 -20.71 8.77
N ILE A 298 30.20 -19.96 8.86
CA ILE A 298 29.93 -18.79 8.00
C ILE A 298 30.45 -17.45 8.55
N GLY A 299 30.92 -17.43 9.80
CA GLY A 299 31.58 -16.28 10.42
C GLY A 299 30.76 -14.97 10.48
N ARG A 300 31.40 -13.88 10.88
CA ARG A 300 30.86 -12.50 10.84
C ARG A 300 31.78 -11.62 10.00
N PRO A 301 31.42 -11.31 8.74
CA PRO A 301 32.28 -10.51 7.87
C PRO A 301 32.50 -9.09 8.43
N VAL A 302 33.75 -8.62 8.38
CA VAL A 302 34.15 -7.26 8.83
C VAL A 302 33.63 -6.17 7.87
N LYS A 303 33.24 -6.54 6.65
CA LYS A 303 32.78 -5.60 5.61
C LYS A 303 31.66 -4.66 6.07
N SER A 304 30.68 -5.16 6.81
CA SER A 304 29.55 -4.34 7.31
C SER A 304 30.02 -3.30 8.34
N LEU A 305 30.96 -3.67 9.19
CA LEU A 305 31.61 -2.76 10.14
C LEU A 305 32.37 -1.65 9.41
N LEU A 306 33.20 -1.99 8.41
CA LEU A 306 33.94 -1.00 7.64
C LEU A 306 33.02 -0.01 6.92
N VAL A 307 31.93 -0.49 6.31
CA VAL A 307 30.97 0.38 5.61
C VAL A 307 30.29 1.34 6.58
N VAL A 308 29.85 0.87 7.75
CA VAL A 308 29.23 1.73 8.77
C VAL A 308 30.23 2.76 9.32
N LEU A 309 31.47 2.36 9.60
CA LEU A 309 32.50 3.29 10.05
C LEU A 309 32.80 4.35 8.99
N SER A 310 32.98 3.95 7.73
CA SER A 310 33.23 4.88 6.61
C SER A 310 32.10 5.90 6.43
N TRP A 311 30.84 5.45 6.44
CA TRP A 311 29.70 6.37 6.36
C TRP A 311 29.59 7.28 7.58
N SER A 312 29.88 6.75 8.78
CA SER A 312 29.87 7.54 10.00
C SER A 312 30.91 8.65 9.94
N CYS A 313 32.15 8.34 9.56
CA CYS A 313 33.22 9.33 9.40
C CYS A 313 32.85 10.39 8.35
N LEU A 314 32.35 9.97 7.18
CA LEU A 314 31.97 10.89 6.10
C LEU A 314 30.84 11.83 6.50
N LEU A 315 29.77 11.31 7.11
CA LEU A 315 28.62 12.11 7.52
C LEU A 315 28.94 13.02 8.71
N LEU A 316 29.76 12.56 9.67
CA LEU A 316 30.22 13.40 10.77
C LEU A 316 31.10 14.55 10.28
N PHE A 317 32.02 14.28 9.35
CA PHE A 317 32.82 15.32 8.71
C PHE A 317 31.94 16.31 7.94
N GLY A 318 30.99 15.82 7.14
CA GLY A 318 30.03 16.66 6.42
C GLY A 318 29.17 17.52 7.35
N ALA A 319 28.69 16.94 8.45
CA ALA A 319 27.92 17.65 9.47
C ALA A 319 28.77 18.74 10.15
N TYR A 320 30.02 18.43 10.52
CA TYR A 320 30.94 19.40 11.09
C TYR A 320 31.18 20.59 10.14
N ARG A 321 31.48 20.32 8.86
CA ARG A 321 31.68 21.37 7.84
C ARG A 321 30.42 22.19 7.61
N LEU A 322 29.25 21.56 7.59
CA LEU A 322 27.96 22.24 7.45
C LEU A 322 27.70 23.18 8.63
N LEU A 323 27.92 22.73 9.86
CA LEU A 323 27.74 23.54 11.06
C LEU A 323 28.68 24.75 11.09
N GLN A 324 29.95 24.57 10.69
CA GLN A 324 30.91 25.67 10.57
C GLN A 324 30.50 26.69 9.51
N TRP A 325 30.07 26.23 8.34
CA TRP A 325 29.73 27.10 7.21
C TRP A 325 28.44 27.88 7.44
N THR A 326 27.41 27.23 7.98
CA THR A 326 26.08 27.83 8.17
C THR A 326 25.95 28.61 9.47
N GLN A 327 26.87 28.40 10.43
CA GLN A 327 26.73 28.90 11.80
C GLN A 327 25.34 28.57 12.37
N LEU A 328 24.76 27.41 12.00
CA LEU A 328 23.36 27.08 12.31
C LEU A 328 23.05 27.12 13.81
N LEU A 329 24.04 26.82 14.64
CA LEU A 329 23.88 26.79 16.10
C LEU A 329 24.19 28.15 16.77
N SER A 330 24.59 29.17 16.00
CA SER A 330 24.89 30.51 16.54
C SER A 330 23.65 31.38 16.75
N THR A 331 22.49 30.98 16.17
CA THR A 331 21.23 31.73 16.29
C THR A 331 20.11 30.83 16.81
N TRP A 332 19.18 31.40 17.59
CA TRP A 332 17.98 30.67 18.07
C TRP A 332 17.11 30.14 16.93
N LYS A 333 17.03 30.88 15.80
CA LYS A 333 16.33 30.42 14.59
C LYS A 333 16.97 29.16 14.00
N GLY A 334 18.29 29.15 13.87
CA GLY A 334 19.02 27.99 13.36
C GLY A 334 18.98 26.79 14.32
N VAL A 335 19.07 27.01 15.63
CA VAL A 335 18.86 25.97 16.65
C VAL A 335 17.45 25.37 16.53
N THR A 336 16.43 26.20 16.35
CA THR A 336 15.04 25.75 16.18
C THR A 336 14.88 24.89 14.92
N LEU A 337 15.46 25.30 13.79
CA LEU A 337 15.47 24.52 12.55
C LEU A 337 16.20 23.18 12.71
N PHE A 338 17.34 23.17 13.41
CA PHE A 338 18.10 21.96 13.69
C PHE A 338 17.30 20.96 14.55
N VAL A 339 16.69 21.43 15.63
CA VAL A 339 15.82 20.62 16.50
C VAL A 339 14.60 20.10 15.73
N ALA A 340 13.97 20.92 14.91
CA ALA A 340 12.85 20.50 14.05
C ALA A 340 13.27 19.40 13.06
N GLY A 341 14.47 19.52 12.47
CA GLY A 341 15.05 18.48 11.61
C GLY A 341 15.28 17.16 12.33
N LEU A 342 15.84 17.19 13.55
CA LEU A 342 16.01 15.99 14.36
C LEU A 342 14.67 15.35 14.76
N ALA A 343 13.67 16.17 15.09
CA ALA A 343 12.31 15.70 15.38
C ALA A 343 11.66 15.03 14.15
N LEU A 344 11.82 15.62 12.97
CA LEU A 344 11.34 15.05 11.71
C LEU A 344 11.99 13.69 11.43
N VAL A 345 13.31 13.58 11.57
CA VAL A 345 14.03 12.31 11.39
C VAL A 345 13.56 11.27 12.40
N THR A 346 13.38 11.66 13.66
CA THR A 346 12.84 10.77 14.70
C THR A 346 11.45 10.27 14.31
N GLY A 347 10.57 11.14 13.81
CA GLY A 347 9.25 10.78 13.30
C GLY A 347 9.30 9.80 12.11
N ILE A 348 10.19 10.04 11.15
CA ILE A 348 10.39 9.15 9.99
C ILE A 348 10.89 7.78 10.44
N MET A 349 11.90 7.72 11.32
CA MET A 349 12.43 6.47 11.86
C MET A 349 11.40 5.71 12.67
N HIS A 350 10.56 6.42 13.42
CA HIS A 350 9.42 5.82 14.09
C HIS A 350 8.49 5.17 13.06
N VAL A 351 8.10 5.86 11.98
CA VAL A 351 7.28 5.28 10.90
C VAL A 351 7.92 4.02 10.30
N PHE A 352 9.24 4.00 10.06
CA PHE A 352 9.94 2.80 9.57
C PHE A 352 9.83 1.61 10.54
N ILE A 353 10.09 1.84 11.83
CA ILE A 353 9.94 0.81 12.87
C ILE A 353 8.49 0.31 12.89
N MET A 354 7.52 1.21 12.81
CA MET A 354 6.09 0.86 12.80
C MET A 354 5.68 0.08 11.55
N PHE A 355 6.25 0.40 10.38
CA PHE A 355 6.00 -0.34 9.14
C PHE A 355 6.54 -1.78 9.22
N SER A 356 7.69 -1.96 9.89
CA SER A 356 8.28 -3.28 10.12
C SER A 356 7.43 -4.15 11.07
N GLN A 357 6.83 -3.53 12.09
CA GLN A 357 6.00 -4.21 13.09
C GLN A 357 4.58 -4.45 12.55
N SER A 358 4.40 -5.56 11.86
CA SER A 358 3.19 -5.79 11.07
C SER A 358 2.04 -6.48 11.81
N GLU A 359 1.91 -6.30 13.12
CA GLU A 359 0.64 -6.45 13.86
C GLU A 359 0.83 -5.94 15.30
N ARG A 360 0.06 -4.90 15.69
CA ARG A 360 -0.26 -4.41 17.07
C ARG A 360 0.34 -3.12 17.63
N SER A 361 1.42 -2.53 17.14
CA SER A 361 2.10 -1.53 18.01
C SER A 361 1.69 -0.06 17.90
N MET A 362 0.93 0.41 16.88
CA MET A 362 0.61 1.85 16.86
C MET A 362 -0.46 2.25 17.87
N GLN A 363 -1.24 1.30 18.37
CA GLN A 363 -1.97 1.58 19.60
C GLN A 363 -0.96 1.83 20.71
N ALA A 364 0.00 0.94 20.98
CA ALA A 364 0.88 1.01 22.14
C ALA A 364 1.77 2.27 22.27
N VAL A 365 2.43 2.80 21.24
CA VAL A 365 3.46 3.85 21.47
C VAL A 365 2.89 5.27 21.53
N LEU A 366 1.92 5.63 20.69
CA LEU A 366 1.14 6.86 20.89
C LEU A 366 0.16 6.72 22.08
N PHE A 367 -0.30 5.49 22.39
CA PHE A 367 -0.99 5.21 23.66
C PHE A 367 -0.11 5.56 24.85
N LEU A 368 1.18 5.22 24.82
CA LEU A 368 2.03 5.35 26.01
C LEU A 368 2.37 6.81 26.35
N SER A 369 2.39 7.71 25.37
CA SER A 369 2.73 9.12 25.61
C SER A 369 1.55 10.03 25.95
N ILE A 370 0.32 9.73 25.48
CA ILE A 370 -0.85 10.64 25.63
C ILE A 370 -2.05 9.96 26.33
N ARG A 371 -2.12 8.62 26.35
CA ARG A 371 -3.26 7.90 26.95
C ARG A 371 -3.29 7.83 28.49
N PRO A 372 -2.26 8.18 29.29
CA PRO A 372 -2.45 8.17 30.74
C PRO A 372 -3.50 9.18 31.23
N LEU A 373 -3.91 10.17 30.41
CA LEU A 373 -4.74 11.29 30.89
C LEU A 373 -6.23 11.28 30.45
N SER A 374 -6.62 10.86 29.23
CA SER A 374 -8.03 10.56 28.85
C SER A 374 -8.20 10.22 27.34
N LYS A 375 -8.90 9.11 27.01
CA LYS A 375 -9.27 8.76 25.62
C LYS A 375 -10.16 9.84 24.96
N ARG A 376 -11.04 10.48 25.74
CA ARG A 376 -11.94 11.53 25.26
C ARG A 376 -11.15 12.78 24.88
N LEU A 377 -10.13 13.14 25.67
CA LEU A 377 -9.26 14.28 25.38
C LEU A 377 -8.46 14.05 24.10
N TYR A 378 -7.86 12.87 23.93
CA TYR A 378 -7.15 12.51 22.69
C TYR A 378 -8.06 12.69 21.47
N ARG A 379 -9.28 12.14 21.49
CA ARG A 379 -10.20 12.23 20.35
C ARG A 379 -10.69 13.66 20.09
N ARG A 380 -10.83 14.50 21.11
CA ARG A 380 -11.13 15.94 20.93
C ARG A 380 -9.97 16.67 20.24
N ILE A 381 -8.74 16.47 20.71
CA ILE A 381 -7.54 17.07 20.10
C ILE A 381 -7.38 16.56 18.67
N ASN A 382 -7.51 15.25 18.46
CA ASN A 382 -7.39 14.64 17.16
C ASN A 382 -8.46 15.15 16.20
N GLY A 383 -9.71 15.32 16.66
CA GLY A 383 -10.79 15.89 15.86
C GLY A 383 -10.51 17.35 15.45
N PHE A 384 -9.95 18.16 16.36
CA PHE A 384 -9.53 19.53 16.05
C PHE A 384 -8.41 19.56 14.99
N VAL A 385 -7.37 18.73 15.16
CA VAL A 385 -6.28 18.61 14.17
C VAL A 385 -6.80 18.12 12.83
N THR A 386 -7.72 17.15 12.85
CA THR A 386 -8.36 16.59 11.66
C THR A 386 -9.18 17.65 10.92
N GLU A 387 -9.95 18.48 11.64
CA GLU A 387 -10.67 19.61 11.06
C GLU A 387 -9.71 20.58 10.36
N LEU A 388 -8.61 20.98 11.01
CA LEU A 388 -7.60 21.86 10.42
C LEU A 388 -7.01 21.31 9.11
N LEU A 389 -6.72 20.01 9.07
CA LEU A 389 -6.15 19.36 7.90
C LEU A 389 -7.17 19.25 6.74
N TRP A 390 -8.43 18.90 7.04
CA TRP A 390 -9.47 18.75 6.03
C TRP A 390 -10.06 20.07 5.52
N LEU A 391 -9.94 21.15 6.30
CA LEU A 391 -10.33 22.47 5.84
C LEU A 391 -9.52 22.94 4.62
N GLN A 392 -8.28 22.48 4.45
CA GLN A 392 -7.44 22.88 3.32
C GLN A 392 -7.99 22.41 1.95
N PRO A 393 -8.24 21.10 1.72
CA PRO A 393 -8.84 20.64 0.45
C PRO A 393 -10.27 21.15 0.25
N VAL A 394 -11.01 21.36 1.34
CA VAL A 394 -12.35 21.98 1.29
C VAL A 394 -12.27 23.44 0.83
N TRP A 395 -11.35 24.23 1.39
CA TRP A 395 -11.09 25.60 0.95
C TRP A 395 -10.60 25.65 -0.50
N LEU A 396 -9.70 24.75 -0.88
CA LEU A 396 -9.18 24.66 -2.25
C LEU A 396 -10.32 24.49 -3.26
N LEU A 397 -11.34 23.69 -2.94
CA LEU A 397 -12.47 23.47 -3.84
C LEU A 397 -13.54 24.56 -3.77
N ASP A 398 -13.99 24.90 -2.57
CA ASP A 398 -15.14 25.80 -2.39
C ASP A 398 -14.77 27.27 -2.67
N TRP A 399 -13.54 27.68 -2.33
CA TRP A 399 -13.06 29.05 -2.45
C TRP A 399 -12.11 29.27 -3.63
N TRP A 400 -11.05 28.46 -3.76
CA TRP A 400 -10.03 28.70 -4.80
C TRP A 400 -10.48 28.22 -6.18
N ALA A 401 -11.03 27.01 -6.28
CA ALA A 401 -11.51 26.43 -7.55
C ALA A 401 -12.92 26.90 -7.94
N GLY A 402 -13.64 27.55 -7.02
CA GLY A 402 -14.98 28.07 -7.24
C GLY A 402 -16.07 27.00 -7.38
N VAL A 403 -15.86 25.77 -6.90
CA VAL A 403 -16.87 24.71 -6.97
C VAL A 403 -18.12 25.11 -6.15
N LYS A 404 -19.28 25.15 -6.80
CA LYS A 404 -20.56 25.47 -6.17
C LYS A 404 -21.28 24.18 -5.79
N VAL A 405 -21.33 23.87 -4.50
CA VAL A 405 -22.08 22.72 -3.97
C VAL A 405 -23.45 23.19 -3.46
N GLN A 406 -24.52 22.64 -4.05
CA GLN A 406 -25.90 22.88 -3.69
C GLN A 406 -26.49 21.68 -2.97
N PHE A 407 -27.10 21.91 -1.81
CA PHE A 407 -27.68 20.86 -0.98
C PHE A 407 -29.20 20.91 -1.04
N HIS A 408 -29.80 19.72 -1.22
CA HIS A 408 -31.25 19.53 -1.33
C HIS A 408 -31.64 18.55 -0.22
N ALA A 409 -32.47 18.98 0.71
CA ALA A 409 -32.91 18.18 1.84
C ALA A 409 -34.21 18.74 2.40
N ASP A 410 -35.07 17.87 2.93
CA ASP A 410 -36.25 18.31 3.67
C ASP A 410 -35.85 19.05 4.96
N PRO A 411 -36.74 19.90 5.53
CA PRO A 411 -36.44 20.69 6.72
C PRO A 411 -36.02 19.88 7.95
N GLU A 412 -36.58 18.68 8.14
CA GLU A 412 -36.25 17.82 9.29
C GLU A 412 -34.83 17.26 9.15
N THR A 413 -34.50 16.70 7.98
CA THR A 413 -33.15 16.25 7.64
C THR A 413 -32.14 17.38 7.89
N TYR A 414 -32.45 18.59 7.45
CA TYR A 414 -31.57 19.75 7.62
C TYR A 414 -31.29 20.10 9.08
N GLN A 415 -32.31 20.06 9.94
CA GLN A 415 -32.16 20.43 11.35
C GLN A 415 -31.30 19.46 12.15
N LEU A 416 -31.27 18.18 11.75
CA LEU A 416 -30.56 17.10 12.45
C LEU A 416 -29.13 16.88 11.95
N MET A 417 -28.81 17.29 10.72
CA MET A 417 -27.48 17.17 10.14
C MET A 417 -26.38 17.73 11.07
N GLY A 418 -25.36 16.92 11.34
CA GLY A 418 -24.20 17.27 12.15
C GLY A 418 -24.42 17.22 13.66
N LYS A 419 -25.68 17.06 14.12
CA LYS A 419 -26.04 17.01 15.55
C LYS A 419 -26.16 15.59 16.09
N GLU A 420 -26.30 14.59 15.24
CA GLU A 420 -26.41 13.18 15.61
C GLU A 420 -25.31 12.31 14.99
N ASN A 421 -25.06 11.13 15.56
CA ASN A 421 -24.23 10.13 14.92
C ASN A 421 -24.92 9.63 13.65
N ALA A 422 -24.17 9.47 12.56
CA ALA A 422 -24.77 9.08 11.29
C ALA A 422 -23.89 8.12 10.50
N LEU A 423 -24.55 7.14 9.87
CA LEU A 423 -23.99 6.39 8.75
C LEU A 423 -24.40 7.11 7.45
N ILE A 424 -23.43 7.51 6.63
CA ILE A 424 -23.70 8.15 5.34
C ILE A 424 -23.48 7.12 4.23
N ILE A 425 -24.49 6.95 3.36
CA ILE A 425 -24.37 6.14 2.15
C ILE A 425 -24.51 7.00 0.91
N SER A 426 -23.67 6.72 -0.09
CA SER A 426 -23.61 7.56 -1.29
C SER A 426 -23.33 6.77 -2.57
N ASN A 427 -23.83 7.28 -3.71
CA ASN A 427 -23.27 6.91 -5.02
C ASN A 427 -21.86 7.48 -5.19
N HIS A 428 -21.03 6.85 -6.04
CA HIS A 428 -19.64 7.23 -6.23
C HIS A 428 -19.32 7.49 -7.72
N ARG A 429 -19.41 8.75 -8.14
CA ARG A 429 -19.22 9.18 -9.53
C ARG A 429 -17.81 9.66 -9.85
N GLY A 430 -17.21 10.44 -8.97
CA GLY A 430 -16.02 11.24 -9.23
C GLY A 430 -14.82 10.94 -8.33
N ASP A 431 -13.66 11.42 -8.75
CA ASP A 431 -12.40 11.39 -8.00
C ASP A 431 -12.43 12.26 -6.73
N ILE A 432 -13.37 13.21 -6.63
CA ILE A 432 -13.47 14.15 -5.50
C ILE A 432 -14.72 13.99 -4.63
N ASP A 433 -15.57 12.98 -4.85
CA ASP A 433 -16.85 12.85 -4.13
C ASP A 433 -16.69 12.84 -2.60
N TRP A 434 -15.59 12.27 -2.11
CA TRP A 434 -15.23 12.27 -0.69
C TRP A 434 -14.96 13.68 -0.17
N ILE A 435 -14.42 14.60 -0.98
CA ILE A 435 -14.28 16.01 -0.59
C ILE A 435 -15.62 16.74 -0.65
N ILE A 436 -16.52 16.40 -1.58
CA ILE A 436 -17.90 16.92 -1.55
C ILE A 436 -18.59 16.51 -0.24
N GLY A 437 -18.39 15.25 0.20
CA GLY A 437 -18.82 14.79 1.53
C GLY A 437 -18.19 15.58 2.68
N TRP A 438 -16.94 16.01 2.55
CA TRP A 438 -16.29 16.89 3.53
C TRP A 438 -16.85 18.31 3.52
N ILE A 439 -17.19 18.88 2.35
CA ILE A 439 -17.89 20.17 2.27
C ILE A 439 -19.24 20.07 3.01
N LEU A 440 -19.98 18.97 2.81
CA LEU A 440 -21.21 18.73 3.56
C LEU A 440 -20.94 18.66 5.07
N ALA A 441 -20.00 17.82 5.52
CA ALA A 441 -19.65 17.68 6.93
C ALA A 441 -19.17 19.00 7.57
N GLN A 442 -18.46 19.81 6.80
CA GLN A 442 -17.97 21.11 7.24
C GLN A 442 -19.11 22.10 7.43
N ARG A 443 -20.05 22.18 6.49
CA ARG A 443 -21.23 23.04 6.62
C ARG A 443 -22.21 22.55 7.69
N SER A 444 -22.18 21.26 8.02
CA SER A 444 -22.90 20.67 9.16
C SER A 444 -22.14 20.74 10.49
N GLY A 445 -20.92 21.30 10.54
CA GLY A 445 -20.16 21.46 11.79
C GLY A 445 -19.55 20.17 12.37
N CYS A 446 -19.32 19.15 11.54
CA CYS A 446 -18.77 17.85 11.96
C CYS A 446 -17.54 17.39 11.17
N LEU A 447 -16.88 18.26 10.38
CA LEU A 447 -15.72 17.89 9.55
C LEU A 447 -14.60 17.14 10.30
N GLY A 448 -14.19 17.62 11.48
CA GLY A 448 -13.17 16.95 12.30
C GLY A 448 -13.59 15.58 12.85
N ARG A 449 -14.87 15.23 12.70
CA ARG A 449 -15.51 13.99 13.18
C ARG A 449 -16.15 13.21 12.02
N ALA A 450 -15.84 13.60 10.78
CA ALA A 450 -16.25 12.91 9.58
C ALA A 450 -15.18 11.87 9.20
N LEU A 451 -15.60 10.61 9.20
CA LEU A 451 -14.77 9.44 8.98
C LEU A 451 -15.20 8.77 7.67
N GLY A 452 -14.30 7.99 7.09
CA GLY A 452 -14.59 7.19 5.91
C GLY A 452 -13.96 5.81 5.96
N VAL A 453 -14.44 4.94 5.07
CA VAL A 453 -13.81 3.66 4.77
C VAL A 453 -12.91 3.81 3.54
N MET A 454 -11.67 3.33 3.67
CA MET A 454 -10.63 3.45 2.66
C MET A 454 -9.92 2.12 2.41
N LYS A 455 -9.25 2.03 1.27
CA LYS A 455 -8.40 0.90 0.95
C LYS A 455 -7.16 0.87 1.87
N ARG A 456 -6.82 -0.30 2.41
CA ARG A 456 -5.71 -0.52 3.37
C ARG A 456 -4.36 -0.08 2.83
N SER A 457 -4.15 -0.10 1.51
CA SER A 457 -2.94 0.41 0.89
C SER A 457 -2.80 1.93 0.99
N SER A 458 -3.90 2.69 1.01
CA SER A 458 -3.89 4.16 1.06
C SER A 458 -3.38 4.68 2.40
N LYS A 459 -3.48 3.89 3.46
CA LYS A 459 -2.89 4.17 4.78
C LYS A 459 -1.39 4.49 4.72
N PHE A 460 -0.68 3.97 3.71
CA PHE A 460 0.77 4.14 3.59
C PHE A 460 1.18 5.35 2.75
N LEU A 461 0.22 6.12 2.21
CA LEU A 461 0.52 7.37 1.53
C LEU A 461 1.02 8.40 2.55
N PRO A 462 2.22 8.98 2.37
CA PRO A 462 2.72 10.02 3.25
C PRO A 462 1.74 11.19 3.37
N VAL A 463 1.72 11.83 4.53
CA VAL A 463 0.81 12.92 4.86
C VAL A 463 -0.65 12.48 4.85
N ILE A 464 -1.36 12.47 3.72
CA ILE A 464 -2.82 12.28 3.70
C ILE A 464 -3.27 10.92 4.23
N GLY A 465 -2.58 9.84 3.84
CA GLY A 465 -2.88 8.48 4.30
C GLY A 465 -2.57 8.29 5.79
N TRP A 466 -1.50 8.91 6.27
CA TRP A 466 -1.15 8.94 7.68
C TRP A 466 -2.14 9.78 8.49
N SER A 467 -2.50 10.97 8.01
CA SER A 467 -3.49 11.85 8.64
C SER A 467 -4.84 11.16 8.77
N MET A 468 -5.33 10.50 7.72
CA MET A 468 -6.57 9.70 7.78
C MET A 468 -6.46 8.55 8.78
N TRP A 469 -5.29 7.91 8.86
CA TRP A 469 -5.06 6.86 9.83
C TRP A 469 -5.03 7.36 11.28
N PHE A 470 -4.39 8.51 11.54
CA PHE A 470 -4.42 9.17 12.85
C PHE A 470 -5.83 9.66 13.19
N ALA A 471 -6.59 10.13 12.20
CA ALA A 471 -8.01 10.50 12.30
C ALA A 471 -8.97 9.32 12.52
N GLU A 472 -8.46 8.10 12.79
CA GLU A 472 -9.26 6.89 13.04
C GLU A 472 -10.12 6.40 11.85
N TYR A 473 -9.78 6.73 10.59
CA TYR A 473 -10.43 6.15 9.42
C TYR A 473 -10.30 4.63 9.38
N LEU A 474 -11.27 3.98 8.74
CA LEU A 474 -11.30 2.52 8.60
C LEU A 474 -10.60 2.09 7.30
N PHE A 475 -9.61 1.20 7.42
CA PHE A 475 -8.77 0.77 6.32
C PHE A 475 -8.97 -0.72 6.02
N LEU A 476 -9.54 -1.04 4.85
CA LEU A 476 -9.94 -2.40 4.44
C LEU A 476 -9.19 -2.89 3.19
N GLU A 477 -8.89 -4.16 3.08
CA GLU A 477 -8.18 -4.76 1.92
C GLU A 477 -9.05 -4.85 0.65
N GLY A 478 -10.37 -4.74 0.78
CA GLY A 478 -11.31 -5.04 -0.30
C GLY A 478 -11.57 -6.55 -0.44
N ASN A 479 -11.39 -7.31 0.64
CA ASN A 479 -11.65 -8.74 0.73
C ASN A 479 -12.43 -9.03 2.02
N TRP A 480 -13.67 -9.46 1.88
CA TRP A 480 -14.60 -9.67 2.99
C TRP A 480 -14.06 -10.59 4.08
N GLU A 481 -13.47 -11.73 3.71
CA GLU A 481 -12.97 -12.74 4.68
C GLU A 481 -11.92 -12.15 5.62
N LYS A 482 -11.09 -11.24 5.10
CA LYS A 482 -10.06 -10.54 5.88
C LYS A 482 -10.60 -9.31 6.60
N ASP A 483 -11.54 -8.63 5.96
CA ASP A 483 -12.00 -7.31 6.38
C ASP A 483 -13.08 -7.38 7.45
N GLN A 484 -13.85 -8.46 7.54
CA GLN A 484 -14.97 -8.60 8.48
C GLN A 484 -14.57 -8.29 9.95
N ILE A 485 -13.43 -8.80 10.41
CA ILE A 485 -12.94 -8.56 11.78
C ILE A 485 -12.47 -7.10 11.93
N THR A 486 -11.73 -6.60 10.95
CA THR A 486 -11.19 -5.23 10.97
C THR A 486 -12.32 -4.20 10.96
N LEU A 487 -13.34 -4.43 10.13
CA LEU A 487 -14.55 -3.62 10.07
C LEU A 487 -15.29 -3.70 11.40
N LYS A 488 -15.54 -4.90 11.93
CA LYS A 488 -16.25 -5.09 13.21
C LYS A 488 -15.60 -4.32 14.36
N LEU A 489 -14.31 -4.55 14.58
CA LEU A 489 -13.55 -3.85 15.63
C LEU A 489 -13.41 -2.35 15.35
N GLY A 490 -13.39 -1.96 14.07
CA GLY A 490 -13.39 -0.56 13.65
C GLY A 490 -14.65 0.17 14.08
N LEU A 491 -15.80 -0.39 13.74
CA LEU A 491 -17.11 0.21 14.01
C LEU A 491 -17.44 0.21 15.51
N GLN A 492 -17.14 -0.88 16.23
CA GLN A 492 -17.35 -0.92 17.68
C GLN A 492 -16.61 0.18 18.43
N ARG A 493 -15.43 0.61 17.95
CA ARG A 493 -14.65 1.70 18.56
C ARG A 493 -15.31 3.08 18.42
N LEU A 494 -16.27 3.23 17.51
CA LEU A 494 -17.01 4.48 17.31
C LEU A 494 -18.10 4.69 18.36
N ASN A 495 -18.50 3.64 19.09
CA ASN A 495 -19.45 3.76 20.20
C ASN A 495 -18.96 4.75 21.28
N ASP A 496 -17.64 4.80 21.50
CA ASP A 496 -17.02 5.66 22.51
C ASP A 496 -16.58 7.03 21.95
N PHE A 497 -17.04 7.43 20.75
CA PHE A 497 -16.57 8.66 20.10
C PHE A 497 -17.13 9.91 20.80
N PRO A 498 -16.32 10.95 21.08
CA PRO A 498 -16.81 12.14 21.76
C PRO A 498 -17.64 13.02 20.82
N GLY A 499 -18.96 13.04 21.04
CA GLY A 499 -19.91 13.84 20.28
C GLY A 499 -20.34 13.20 18.96
N SER A 500 -21.19 13.90 18.20
CA SER A 500 -21.71 13.44 16.91
C SER A 500 -20.58 13.13 15.90
N PHE A 501 -20.56 11.93 15.32
CA PHE A 501 -19.63 11.57 14.26
C PHE A 501 -20.38 11.08 13.03
N TRP A 502 -19.76 11.23 11.87
CA TRP A 502 -20.30 10.75 10.60
C TRP A 502 -19.36 9.71 10.00
N LEU A 503 -19.89 8.56 9.55
CA LEU A 503 -19.12 7.55 8.85
C LEU A 503 -19.65 7.39 7.42
N ALA A 504 -18.83 7.74 6.42
CA ALA A 504 -19.22 7.64 5.02
C ALA A 504 -18.83 6.30 4.38
N LEU A 505 -19.80 5.70 3.67
CA LEU A 505 -19.67 4.48 2.87
C LEU A 505 -20.11 4.73 1.42
N PHE A 506 -19.20 4.50 0.48
CA PHE A 506 -19.54 4.37 -0.94
C PHE A 506 -19.88 2.91 -1.23
N VAL A 507 -21.16 2.55 -1.06
CA VAL A 507 -21.61 1.15 -1.10
C VAL A 507 -21.54 0.52 -2.50
N GLU A 508 -21.41 1.30 -3.57
CA GLU A 508 -21.04 0.81 -4.92
C GLU A 508 -19.69 0.07 -4.91
N GLY A 509 -18.82 0.40 -3.94
CA GLY A 509 -17.54 -0.26 -3.72
C GLY A 509 -16.46 0.04 -4.77
N THR A 510 -16.77 0.90 -5.74
CA THR A 510 -15.86 1.41 -6.76
C THR A 510 -16.47 2.63 -7.45
N ARG A 511 -15.66 3.41 -8.17
CA ARG A 511 -16.15 4.56 -8.95
C ARG A 511 -16.96 4.14 -10.17
N PHE A 512 -17.97 4.93 -10.48
CA PHE A 512 -18.74 4.85 -11.71
C PHE A 512 -17.87 5.08 -12.95
N THR A 513 -17.99 4.20 -13.94
CA THR A 513 -17.47 4.40 -15.30
C THR A 513 -18.45 3.77 -16.28
N GLN A 514 -18.46 4.24 -17.54
CA GLN A 514 -19.37 3.69 -18.55
C GLN A 514 -19.19 2.18 -18.73
N GLY A 515 -17.96 1.68 -18.77
CA GLY A 515 -17.69 0.25 -18.87
C GLY A 515 -18.20 -0.56 -17.66
N LYS A 516 -18.14 0.01 -16.45
CA LYS A 516 -18.69 -0.65 -15.25
C LYS A 516 -20.22 -0.59 -15.21
N LEU A 517 -20.83 0.46 -15.76
CA LEU A 517 -22.28 0.55 -15.92
C LEU A 517 -22.78 -0.55 -16.85
N VAL A 518 -22.16 -0.72 -18.03
CA VAL A 518 -22.53 -1.80 -18.97
C VAL A 518 -22.44 -3.16 -18.29
N ALA A 519 -21.36 -3.44 -17.57
CA ALA A 519 -21.23 -4.70 -16.83
C ALA A 519 -22.28 -4.85 -15.70
N ALA A 520 -22.66 -3.75 -15.05
CA ALA A 520 -23.73 -3.76 -14.06
C ALA A 520 -25.11 -4.02 -14.69
N GLN A 521 -25.37 -3.47 -15.88
CA GLN A 521 -26.60 -3.72 -16.65
C GLN A 521 -26.68 -5.17 -17.12
N GLU A 522 -25.60 -5.73 -17.68
CA GLU A 522 -25.51 -7.15 -18.03
C GLU A 522 -25.82 -8.05 -16.82
N TYR A 523 -25.22 -7.74 -15.67
CA TYR A 523 -25.48 -8.48 -14.44
C TYR A 523 -26.93 -8.33 -13.98
N ALA A 524 -27.49 -7.11 -13.98
CA ALA A 524 -28.88 -6.87 -13.61
C ALA A 524 -29.83 -7.71 -14.46
N THR A 525 -29.68 -7.68 -15.79
CA THR A 525 -30.46 -8.49 -16.72
C THR A 525 -30.34 -9.97 -16.43
N SER A 526 -29.12 -10.48 -16.19
CA SER A 526 -28.89 -11.90 -15.87
C SER A 526 -29.49 -12.36 -14.54
N GLN A 527 -29.83 -11.43 -13.64
CA GLN A 527 -30.40 -11.71 -12.32
C GLN A 527 -31.87 -11.28 -12.21
N GLY A 528 -32.49 -10.83 -13.31
CA GLY A 528 -33.86 -10.30 -13.30
C GLY A 528 -34.04 -9.02 -12.47
N LEU A 529 -32.98 -8.23 -12.29
CA LEU A 529 -33.00 -6.97 -11.55
C LEU A 529 -33.20 -5.78 -12.53
N PRO A 530 -33.77 -4.65 -12.06
CA PRO A 530 -33.81 -3.42 -12.85
C PRO A 530 -32.42 -2.98 -13.31
N ALA A 531 -32.26 -2.76 -14.61
CA ALA A 531 -30.99 -2.32 -15.18
C ALA A 531 -30.69 -0.86 -14.78
N PRO A 532 -29.58 -0.58 -14.08
CA PRO A 532 -29.26 0.78 -13.66
C PRO A 532 -28.84 1.64 -14.85
N ARG A 533 -29.05 2.97 -14.77
CA ARG A 533 -28.68 3.93 -15.82
C ARG A 533 -27.64 4.95 -15.35
N ASN A 534 -27.69 5.34 -14.09
CA ASN A 534 -26.92 6.43 -13.50
C ASN A 534 -26.07 6.01 -12.30
N VAL A 535 -26.29 4.83 -11.72
CA VAL A 535 -25.55 4.28 -10.57
C VAL A 535 -24.96 2.90 -10.86
N LEU A 536 -24.13 2.38 -9.95
CA LEU A 536 -23.74 0.98 -9.96
C LEU A 536 -24.55 0.17 -8.93
N ILE A 537 -24.60 -1.15 -9.12
CA ILE A 537 -25.27 -2.05 -8.18
C ILE A 537 -24.46 -2.10 -6.87
N PRO A 538 -25.07 -1.84 -5.70
CA PRO A 538 -24.35 -1.76 -4.43
C PRO A 538 -23.82 -3.13 -3.97
N ARG A 539 -22.64 -3.11 -3.35
CA ARG A 539 -22.03 -4.25 -2.65
C ARG A 539 -22.40 -4.19 -1.16
N THR A 540 -23.40 -4.97 -0.78
CA THR A 540 -24.13 -4.76 0.48
C THR A 540 -23.46 -5.34 1.73
N LYS A 541 -22.54 -6.31 1.63
CA LYS A 541 -21.93 -6.99 2.81
C LYS A 541 -21.37 -6.03 3.87
N GLY A 542 -20.59 -5.04 3.44
CA GLY A 542 -20.01 -4.04 4.34
C GLY A 542 -21.06 -3.14 4.98
N PHE A 543 -22.10 -2.77 4.21
CA PHE A 543 -23.22 -1.97 4.71
C PHE A 543 -24.07 -2.75 5.73
N VAL A 544 -24.45 -3.99 5.42
CA VAL A 544 -25.20 -4.87 6.33
C VAL A 544 -24.47 -5.00 7.66
N SER A 545 -23.17 -5.29 7.62
CA SER A 545 -22.34 -5.38 8.83
C SER A 545 -22.30 -4.06 9.60
N ALA A 546 -22.19 -2.92 8.91
CA ALA A 546 -22.22 -1.61 9.53
C ALA A 546 -23.54 -1.35 10.26
N VAL A 547 -24.68 -1.59 9.60
CA VAL A 547 -26.01 -1.47 10.20
C VAL A 547 -26.11 -2.34 11.46
N ARG A 548 -25.73 -3.62 11.39
CA ARG A 548 -25.82 -4.54 12.54
C ARG A 548 -25.02 -4.10 13.76
N ILE A 549 -23.81 -3.59 13.54
CA ILE A 549 -22.94 -3.18 14.65
C ILE A 549 -23.37 -1.83 15.20
N MET A 550 -23.79 -0.91 14.33
CA MET A 550 -24.05 0.49 14.69
C MET A 550 -25.48 0.74 15.15
N HIS A 551 -26.41 -0.20 14.94
CA HIS A 551 -27.82 -0.08 15.33
C HIS A 551 -28.02 0.37 16.78
N GLY A 552 -27.14 -0.03 17.70
CA GLY A 552 -27.25 0.32 19.12
C GLY A 552 -26.84 1.74 19.51
N PHE A 553 -26.13 2.49 18.64
CA PHE A 553 -25.54 3.80 19.02
C PHE A 553 -25.52 4.85 17.90
N VAL A 554 -26.05 4.53 16.72
CA VAL A 554 -26.19 5.44 15.59
C VAL A 554 -27.66 5.58 15.23
N PRO A 555 -28.29 6.74 15.46
CA PRO A 555 -29.72 6.92 15.29
C PRO A 555 -30.19 7.04 13.83
N ALA A 556 -29.29 7.35 12.89
CA ALA A 556 -29.70 7.68 11.52
C ALA A 556 -28.75 7.18 10.42
N ILE A 557 -29.35 6.90 9.26
CA ILE A 557 -28.68 6.70 7.98
C ILE A 557 -29.02 7.88 7.07
N TYR A 558 -28.01 8.59 6.59
CA TYR A 558 -28.18 9.66 5.61
C TYR A 558 -27.83 9.13 4.22
N ASN A 559 -28.83 9.10 3.34
CA ASN A 559 -28.69 8.69 1.96
C ASN A 559 -28.41 9.90 1.07
N THR A 560 -27.19 10.02 0.56
CA THR A 560 -26.75 11.17 -0.25
C THR A 560 -26.66 10.82 -1.73
N THR A 561 -27.25 11.63 -2.59
CA THR A 561 -27.23 11.47 -4.06
C THR A 561 -26.46 12.61 -4.68
N LEU A 562 -25.30 12.32 -5.26
CA LEU A 562 -24.47 13.32 -5.95
C LEU A 562 -24.73 13.30 -7.45
N ILE A 563 -24.88 14.49 -8.03
CA ILE A 563 -24.93 14.70 -9.48
C ILE A 563 -24.20 15.99 -9.87
N THR A 564 -23.50 15.93 -11.02
CA THR A 564 -23.05 17.13 -11.72
C THR A 564 -23.99 17.36 -12.91
N PRO A 565 -24.66 18.51 -13.00
CA PRO A 565 -25.51 18.85 -14.15
C PRO A 565 -24.77 18.74 -15.49
N LYS A 566 -25.48 18.38 -16.57
CA LYS A 566 -24.87 18.22 -17.92
C LYS A 566 -24.20 19.50 -18.44
N ASN A 567 -24.75 20.66 -18.08
CA ASN A 567 -24.22 21.99 -18.44
C ASN A 567 -23.04 22.45 -17.56
N SER A 568 -22.63 21.64 -16.58
CA SER A 568 -21.49 21.94 -15.72
C SER A 568 -20.40 20.89 -15.90
N PRO A 569 -19.11 21.29 -16.04
CA PRO A 569 -18.04 20.31 -16.14
C PRO A 569 -17.96 19.50 -14.85
N ALA A 570 -17.88 18.16 -14.96
CA ALA A 570 -17.58 17.30 -13.82
C ALA A 570 -16.33 17.80 -13.07
N PRO A 571 -16.39 17.93 -11.73
CA PRO A 571 -15.30 18.49 -10.95
C PRO A 571 -14.21 17.43 -10.79
N THR A 572 -13.24 17.44 -11.69
CA THR A 572 -12.07 16.56 -11.62
C THR A 572 -10.88 17.36 -11.15
N LEU A 573 -9.93 16.74 -10.46
CA LEU A 573 -8.75 17.45 -9.95
C LEU A 573 -7.98 18.19 -11.06
N ARG A 574 -7.94 17.62 -12.26
CA ARG A 574 -7.33 18.24 -13.45
C ARG A 574 -8.06 19.50 -13.92
N ARG A 575 -9.38 19.55 -13.81
CA ARG A 575 -10.18 20.71 -14.23
C ARG A 575 -10.14 21.82 -13.18
N ILE A 576 -10.11 21.42 -11.91
CA ILE A 576 -9.83 22.31 -10.78
C ILE A 576 -8.47 22.99 -10.94
N PHE A 577 -7.43 22.26 -11.38
CA PHE A 577 -6.12 22.86 -11.72
C PHE A 577 -6.21 23.96 -12.78
N LYS A 578 -7.19 23.88 -13.69
CA LYS A 578 -7.41 24.84 -14.77
C LYS A 578 -8.35 25.99 -14.37
N GLY A 579 -8.73 26.10 -13.09
CA GLY A 579 -9.66 27.13 -12.61
C GLY A 579 -11.08 26.99 -13.17
N GLN A 580 -11.47 25.79 -13.63
CA GLN A 580 -12.80 25.57 -14.18
C GLN A 580 -13.81 25.34 -13.06
N SER A 581 -14.75 26.28 -12.91
CA SER A 581 -15.85 26.18 -11.95
C SER A 581 -16.81 25.05 -12.32
N SER A 582 -17.21 24.27 -11.30
CA SER A 582 -18.19 23.18 -11.41
C SER A 582 -19.34 23.40 -10.45
N VAL A 583 -20.53 22.92 -10.79
CA VAL A 583 -21.70 22.88 -9.93
C VAL A 583 -22.00 21.43 -9.58
N VAL A 584 -22.18 21.14 -8.31
CA VAL A 584 -22.52 19.81 -7.80
C VAL A 584 -23.77 19.91 -6.96
N HIS A 585 -24.77 19.09 -7.26
CA HIS A 585 -25.98 18.98 -6.47
C HIS A 585 -25.89 17.72 -5.61
N VAL A 586 -26.24 17.87 -4.33
CA VAL A 586 -26.23 16.80 -3.34
C VAL A 586 -27.60 16.76 -2.70
N HIS A 587 -28.39 15.76 -3.07
CA HIS A 587 -29.66 15.46 -2.39
C HIS A 587 -29.40 14.58 -1.18
N ILE A 588 -30.05 14.87 -0.06
CA ILE A 588 -29.82 14.23 1.23
C ILE A 588 -31.17 13.85 1.82
N LYS A 589 -31.32 12.57 2.17
CA LYS A 589 -32.51 12.07 2.88
C LYS A 589 -32.10 11.31 4.13
N ARG A 590 -32.70 11.67 5.26
CA ARG A 590 -32.54 10.96 6.54
C ARG A 590 -33.47 9.75 6.60
N HIS A 591 -32.96 8.65 7.12
CA HIS A 591 -33.72 7.46 7.50
C HIS A 591 -33.37 7.10 8.94
N ALA A 592 -34.35 6.81 9.79
CA ALA A 592 -34.07 6.40 11.16
C ALA A 592 -33.46 4.99 11.16
N MET A 593 -32.42 4.78 11.97
CA MET A 593 -31.79 3.47 12.11
C MET A 593 -32.75 2.45 12.73
N SER A 594 -33.69 2.91 13.55
CA SER A 594 -34.77 2.09 14.13
C SER A 594 -35.66 1.43 13.09
N ASP A 595 -35.75 2.00 11.89
CA ASP A 595 -36.62 1.52 10.82
C ASP A 595 -35.94 0.44 9.97
N MET A 596 -34.66 0.12 10.27
CA MET A 596 -33.90 -0.86 9.52
C MET A 596 -34.43 -2.28 9.73
N PRO A 597 -34.53 -3.10 8.67
CA PRO A 597 -34.97 -4.48 8.80
C PRO A 597 -34.07 -5.32 9.74
N LYS A 598 -34.67 -6.33 10.36
CA LYS A 598 -33.98 -7.21 11.30
C LYS A 598 -33.11 -8.28 10.64
N SER A 599 -33.48 -8.78 9.45
CA SER A 599 -32.73 -9.81 8.72
C SER A 599 -31.65 -9.21 7.80
N ASP A 600 -30.53 -9.91 7.61
CA ASP A 600 -29.39 -9.43 6.80
C ASP A 600 -29.77 -9.33 5.32
N GLU A 601 -30.61 -10.26 4.87
CA GLU A 601 -31.21 -10.30 3.55
C GLU A 601 -32.06 -9.05 3.30
N ASP A 602 -32.91 -8.66 4.25
CA ASP A 602 -33.79 -7.51 4.10
C ASP A 602 -33.02 -6.18 4.16
N VAL A 603 -31.97 -6.07 4.99
CA VAL A 603 -31.08 -4.89 4.99
C VAL A 603 -30.33 -4.78 3.66
N SER A 604 -29.88 -5.91 3.12
CA SER A 604 -29.25 -5.98 1.80
C SER A 604 -30.24 -5.56 0.70
N LYS A 605 -31.49 -6.02 0.77
CA LYS A 605 -32.56 -5.63 -0.14
C LYS A 605 -32.88 -4.14 -0.04
N TRP A 606 -33.06 -3.61 1.17
CA TRP A 606 -33.28 -2.19 1.42
C TRP A 606 -32.19 -1.32 0.78
N CYS A 607 -30.91 -1.71 0.93
CA CYS A 607 -29.80 -0.98 0.32
C CYS A 607 -29.89 -0.98 -1.22
N LYS A 608 -30.30 -2.10 -1.84
CA LYS A 608 -30.49 -2.18 -3.29
C LYS A 608 -31.66 -1.30 -3.75
N ASP A 609 -32.79 -1.38 -3.04
CA ASP A 609 -33.99 -0.60 -3.35
C ASP A 609 -33.70 0.92 -3.25
N MET A 610 -32.89 1.34 -2.28
CA MET A 610 -32.41 2.73 -2.19
C MET A 610 -31.58 3.17 -3.39
N PHE A 611 -30.80 2.26 -3.99
CA PHE A 611 -30.02 2.56 -5.20
C PHE A 611 -30.88 2.57 -6.45
N VAL A 612 -31.95 1.78 -6.51
CA VAL A 612 -32.98 1.88 -7.58
C VAL A 612 -33.69 3.24 -7.49
N ALA A 613 -34.14 3.64 -6.29
CA ALA A 613 -34.75 4.94 -6.08
C ALA A 613 -33.79 6.10 -6.40
N LYS A 614 -32.51 5.95 -6.06
CA LYS A 614 -31.46 6.91 -6.40
C LYS A 614 -31.27 7.04 -7.91
N ASP A 615 -31.33 5.93 -8.65
CA ASP A 615 -31.21 5.92 -10.11
C ASP A 615 -32.35 6.72 -10.77
N ALA A 616 -33.59 6.50 -10.31
CA ALA A 616 -34.77 7.24 -10.76
C ALA A 616 -34.71 8.73 -10.38
N LEU A 617 -34.20 9.05 -9.19
CA LEU A 617 -34.00 10.43 -8.73
C LEU A 617 -32.97 11.17 -9.61
N LEU A 618 -31.91 10.47 -10.02
CA LEU A 618 -30.92 11.01 -10.96
C LEU A 618 -31.52 11.23 -12.35
N ASP A 619 -32.33 10.30 -12.86
CA ASP A 619 -33.06 10.46 -14.12
C ASP A 619 -33.96 11.71 -14.10
N LYS A 620 -34.72 11.88 -13.01
CA LYS A 620 -35.56 13.07 -12.80
C LYS A 620 -34.75 14.35 -12.86
N HIS A 621 -33.67 14.44 -12.07
CA HIS A 621 -32.81 15.62 -12.09
C HIS A 621 -32.14 15.85 -13.45
N ILE A 622 -31.79 14.79 -14.19
CA ILE A 622 -31.24 14.92 -15.55
C ILE A 622 -32.29 15.51 -16.51
N ALA A 623 -33.57 15.19 -16.32
CA ALA A 623 -34.67 15.68 -17.14
C ALA A 623 -35.12 17.10 -16.75
N THR A 624 -35.26 17.39 -15.46
CA THR A 624 -35.88 18.63 -14.96
C THR A 624 -34.86 19.67 -14.44
N GLY A 625 -33.64 19.25 -14.13
CA GLY A 625 -32.62 20.10 -13.52
C GLY A 625 -32.78 20.33 -12.00
N THR A 626 -33.75 19.68 -11.34
CA THR A 626 -34.03 19.84 -9.91
C THR A 626 -34.35 18.50 -9.24
N PHE A 627 -34.19 18.43 -7.92
CA PHE A 627 -34.64 17.29 -7.09
C PHE A 627 -36.06 17.48 -6.52
N ASP A 628 -36.71 18.62 -6.79
CA ASP A 628 -38.02 19.09 -6.27
C ASP A 628 -38.07 19.45 -4.78
N ASP A 629 -37.00 19.19 -4.01
CA ASP A 629 -36.87 19.68 -2.63
C ASP A 629 -36.45 21.15 -2.58
N GLU A 630 -36.76 21.85 -1.47
CA GLU A 630 -36.27 23.20 -1.24
C GLU A 630 -34.73 23.27 -1.31
N ILE A 631 -34.22 24.16 -2.17
CA ILE A 631 -32.80 24.50 -2.16
C ILE A 631 -32.54 25.35 -0.93
N ARG A 632 -32.00 24.72 0.13
CA ARG A 632 -31.48 25.48 1.28
C ARG A 632 -29.98 25.67 1.11
N PRO A 633 -29.50 26.90 0.90
CA PRO A 633 -28.07 27.15 0.90
C PRO A 633 -27.56 26.92 2.32
N LEU A 634 -26.94 25.76 2.57
CA LEU A 634 -25.92 25.66 3.60
C LEU A 634 -24.86 26.70 3.21
N GLY A 635 -24.90 27.86 3.86
CA GLY A 635 -24.07 29.01 3.53
C GLY A 635 -22.60 28.64 3.51
N ARG A 636 -21.78 29.38 2.77
CA ARG A 636 -20.32 29.24 2.83
C ARG A 636 -19.84 29.84 4.14
N PRO A 637 -19.47 29.03 5.16
CA PRO A 637 -18.95 29.61 6.39
C PRO A 637 -17.65 30.36 6.06
N ILE A 638 -17.44 31.53 6.67
CA ILE A 638 -16.21 32.33 6.53
C ILE A 638 -15.06 31.70 7.34
N LYS A 639 -15.40 30.90 8.36
CA LYS A 639 -14.47 30.19 9.27
C LYS A 639 -13.27 29.50 8.57
N PRO A 640 -13.39 28.80 7.43
CA PRO A 640 -12.26 28.18 6.73
C PRO A 640 -11.27 29.18 6.20
N LEU A 641 -11.75 30.31 5.68
CA LEU A 641 -10.90 31.36 5.13
C LEU A 641 -10.12 32.04 6.27
N LEU A 642 -10.81 32.41 7.35
CA LEU A 642 -10.17 33.04 8.52
C LEU A 642 -9.20 32.09 9.23
N LEU A 643 -9.57 30.82 9.40
CA LEU A 643 -8.72 29.84 10.06
C LEU A 643 -7.53 29.47 9.18
N LEU A 644 -7.69 29.36 7.85
CA LEU A 644 -6.56 29.19 6.94
C LEU A 644 -5.62 30.39 7.01
N ILE A 645 -6.13 31.62 6.97
CA ILE A 645 -5.32 32.85 7.13
C ILE A 645 -4.57 32.81 8.46
N ALA A 646 -5.25 32.50 9.58
CA ALA A 646 -4.62 32.39 10.88
C ALA A 646 -3.56 31.30 10.94
N THR A 647 -3.79 30.14 10.30
CA THR A 647 -2.80 29.05 10.24
C THR A 647 -1.62 29.42 9.34
N ILE A 648 -1.84 30.12 8.22
CA ILE A 648 -0.77 30.65 7.34
C ILE A 648 0.07 31.66 8.11
N SER A 649 -0.58 32.60 8.80
CA SER A 649 0.10 33.59 9.65
C SER A 649 0.90 32.93 10.77
N ALA A 650 0.34 31.94 11.46
CA ALA A 650 1.05 31.18 12.48
C ALA A 650 2.22 30.36 11.91
N ALA A 651 2.05 29.74 10.74
CA ALA A 651 3.13 29.00 10.05
C ALA A 651 4.26 29.92 9.56
N ALA A 652 3.93 31.12 9.07
CA ALA A 652 4.89 32.14 8.68
C ALA A 652 5.68 32.69 9.87
N ILE A 653 5.02 32.86 11.03
CA ILE A 653 5.66 33.32 12.27
C ILE A 653 6.53 32.21 12.90
N ALA A 654 6.07 30.95 12.88
CA ALA A 654 6.76 29.82 13.51
C ALA A 654 7.81 29.12 12.61
N GLY A 655 8.03 29.59 11.37
CA GLY A 655 8.92 28.93 10.40
C GLY A 655 8.50 27.50 10.03
N GLY A 656 7.25 27.13 10.33
CA GLY A 656 6.74 25.76 10.26
C GLY A 656 6.08 25.46 8.92
N ALA A 657 6.83 24.87 7.98
CA ALA A 657 6.32 24.42 6.68
C ALA A 657 5.34 23.22 6.75
N VAL A 658 5.03 22.69 7.93
CA VAL A 658 4.41 21.36 8.07
C VAL A 658 2.88 21.39 8.17
N LEU A 659 2.28 22.49 8.67
CA LEU A 659 0.84 22.53 8.95
C LEU A 659 0.00 23.18 7.85
N VAL A 660 0.58 24.05 7.03
CA VAL A 660 -0.14 24.68 5.91
C VAL A 660 0.61 24.48 4.62
N MET A 661 -0.02 23.79 3.68
CA MET A 661 0.56 23.57 2.37
C MET A 661 0.11 24.67 1.41
N PRO A 662 1.04 25.24 0.63
CA PRO A 662 0.68 26.07 -0.52
C PRO A 662 -0.33 25.33 -1.42
N PRO A 663 -1.29 26.02 -2.05
CA PRO A 663 -2.30 25.39 -2.91
C PRO A 663 -1.73 24.42 -3.94
N PRO A 664 -0.58 24.69 -4.61
CA PRO A 664 0.04 23.75 -5.54
C PRO A 664 0.54 22.44 -4.89
N ILE A 665 1.06 22.51 -3.65
CA ILE A 665 1.59 21.34 -2.92
C ILE A 665 0.43 20.48 -2.39
N LEU A 666 -0.60 21.13 -1.83
CA LEU A 666 -1.83 20.46 -1.42
C LEU A 666 -2.49 19.74 -2.61
N LEU A 667 -2.58 20.42 -3.75
CA LEU A 667 -3.14 19.87 -4.97
C LEU A 667 -2.30 18.69 -5.50
N LEU A 668 -0.98 18.78 -5.46
CA LEU A 668 -0.08 17.66 -5.79
C LEU A 668 -0.34 16.44 -4.91
N GLN A 669 -0.56 16.64 -3.60
CA GLN A 669 -0.89 15.53 -2.70
C GLN A 669 -2.25 14.91 -3.02
N VAL A 670 -3.28 15.73 -3.25
CA VAL A 670 -4.60 15.22 -3.64
C VAL A 670 -4.53 14.46 -4.98
N LEU A 671 -3.72 14.95 -5.94
CA LEU A 671 -3.43 14.25 -7.20
C LEU A 671 -2.63 12.96 -7.00
N THR A 672 -1.69 12.90 -6.06
CA THR A 672 -0.97 11.65 -5.75
C THR A 672 -1.89 10.61 -5.14
N MET A 673 -2.85 11.03 -4.31
CA MET A 673 -3.87 10.14 -3.77
C MET A 673 -4.82 9.65 -4.86
N ASP A 674 -5.30 10.55 -5.72
CA ASP A 674 -6.20 10.15 -6.80
C ASP A 674 -5.50 9.28 -7.84
N SER A 675 -4.30 9.63 -8.29
CA SER A 675 -3.52 8.78 -9.20
C SER A 675 -3.17 7.42 -8.58
N ALA A 676 -2.94 7.34 -7.26
CA ALA A 676 -2.79 6.08 -6.56
C ALA A 676 -4.11 5.28 -6.57
N LEU A 677 -5.25 5.92 -6.34
CA LEU A 677 -6.57 5.28 -6.36
C LEU A 677 -6.99 4.84 -7.79
N VAL A 678 -6.80 5.70 -8.80
CA VAL A 678 -7.12 5.45 -10.23
C VAL A 678 -6.22 4.37 -10.84
N ASN A 679 -4.90 4.43 -10.63
CA ASN A 679 -4.00 3.37 -11.12
C ASN A 679 -4.29 2.03 -10.45
N MET A 680 -4.85 2.03 -9.24
CA MET A 680 -5.29 0.82 -8.55
C MET A 680 -6.66 0.29 -9.01
N GLU A 681 -7.54 1.15 -9.56
CA GLU A 681 -8.85 0.76 -10.11
C GLU A 681 -8.77 0.25 -11.57
N ARG A 682 -7.91 0.81 -12.42
CA ARG A 682 -7.74 0.37 -13.83
C ARG A 682 -7.28 -1.09 -14.00
N HIS A 683 -6.86 -1.74 -12.92
CA HIS A 683 -6.33 -3.11 -12.92
C HIS A 683 -7.30 -4.15 -12.30
N TYR A 684 -8.60 -3.85 -12.24
CA TYR A 684 -9.65 -4.82 -11.90
C TYR A 684 -10.58 -5.04 -13.10
N PRO A 685 -10.30 -6.01 -13.99
CA PRO A 685 -11.38 -6.59 -14.78
C PRO A 685 -12.26 -7.45 -13.85
N LEU A 686 -13.57 -7.32 -14.01
CA LEU A 686 -14.55 -8.27 -13.48
C LEU A 686 -14.19 -9.69 -13.98
N ARG A 687 -13.99 -10.65 -13.06
CA ARG A 687 -13.91 -12.07 -13.45
C ARG A 687 -15.32 -12.58 -13.70
N ARG A 688 -15.63 -12.98 -14.94
CA ARG A 688 -16.67 -13.98 -15.23
C ARG A 688 -16.13 -15.36 -14.83
N ARG A 689 -16.92 -16.13 -14.06
CA ARG A 689 -16.94 -17.59 -14.16
C ARG A 689 -17.98 -17.90 -15.23
N LEU A 690 -17.55 -18.33 -16.40
CA LEU A 690 -18.39 -19.13 -17.30
C LEU A 690 -17.51 -20.30 -17.72
N GLY A 691 -18.03 -21.51 -17.52
CA GLY A 691 -17.36 -22.74 -17.93
C GLY A 691 -17.32 -22.87 -19.44
N GLY A 692 -16.43 -23.75 -19.90
CA GLY A 692 -16.43 -24.45 -21.19
C GLY A 692 -16.78 -23.65 -22.45
N GLY A 693 -15.79 -23.44 -23.31
CA GLY A 693 -16.02 -23.05 -24.70
C GLY A 693 -14.87 -22.19 -25.25
N GLU A 694 -14.15 -22.73 -26.22
CA GLU A 694 -13.13 -22.03 -27.00
C GLU A 694 -13.68 -20.73 -27.61
N CYS A 695 -12.90 -19.64 -27.57
CA CYS A 695 -13.15 -18.46 -28.40
C CYS A 695 -11.82 -17.75 -28.73
N HIS A 696 -11.54 -17.68 -30.03
CA HIS A 696 -10.40 -16.99 -30.63
C HIS A 696 -10.44 -15.48 -30.35
N TYR A 697 -9.30 -14.89 -29.95
CA TYR A 697 -9.15 -13.44 -29.83
C TYR A 697 -8.41 -12.86 -31.04
N ALA A 698 -9.16 -12.12 -31.87
CA ALA A 698 -8.61 -11.20 -32.85
C ALA A 698 -8.12 -9.91 -32.17
N CYS A 699 -6.98 -9.43 -32.64
CA CYS A 699 -6.15 -8.37 -32.09
C CYS A 699 -6.72 -6.96 -32.45
N LEU A 700 -6.81 -6.05 -31.48
CA LEU A 700 -7.14 -4.63 -31.70
C LEU A 700 -5.93 -3.75 -31.36
N HIS A 701 -5.08 -3.54 -32.36
CA HIS A 701 -4.15 -2.41 -32.45
C HIS A 701 -4.89 -1.23 -33.09
N LYS A 702 -4.87 -0.06 -32.42
CA LYS A 702 -4.82 1.33 -32.95
C LYS A 702 -5.58 2.28 -32.01
N CYS A 703 -4.85 3.23 -31.43
CA CYS A 703 -5.32 4.61 -31.17
C CYS A 703 -4.12 5.46 -30.71
N ILE A 704 -3.42 6.05 -31.68
CA ILE A 704 -2.61 7.27 -31.52
C ILE A 704 -3.48 8.41 -32.09
N PRO A 705 -3.66 9.56 -31.43
CA PRO A 705 -4.40 10.66 -32.01
C PRO A 705 -3.48 11.54 -32.87
N VAL A 706 -3.77 11.60 -34.16
CA VAL A 706 -3.18 12.55 -35.12
C VAL A 706 -3.92 13.88 -35.01
N ARG A 707 -3.16 14.97 -34.86
CA ARG A 707 -3.63 16.36 -34.91
C ARG A 707 -3.93 16.75 -36.35
N ALA A 708 -5.06 17.42 -36.54
CA ALA A 708 -5.48 18.05 -37.79
C ALA A 708 -4.52 19.20 -38.19
N LEU A 709 -4.21 19.25 -39.49
CA LEU A 709 -3.82 20.45 -40.19
C LEU A 709 -4.62 20.44 -41.50
N GLU A 710 -5.55 21.38 -41.59
CA GLU A 710 -6.36 21.67 -42.77
C GLU A 710 -5.43 22.05 -43.93
N LEU A 711 -5.70 21.53 -45.13
CA LEU A 711 -5.41 22.23 -46.37
C LEU A 711 -6.37 21.74 -47.46
N SER A 712 -7.02 22.73 -48.06
CA SER A 712 -8.03 22.65 -49.11
C SER A 712 -7.51 22.02 -50.39
N GLN A 713 -8.44 21.35 -51.08
CA GLN A 713 -8.38 20.86 -52.45
C GLN A 713 -7.61 21.79 -53.42
N SER A 714 -6.70 21.24 -54.23
CA SER A 714 -6.97 21.04 -55.65
C SER A 714 -5.83 20.31 -56.38
N ARG A 715 -6.25 19.39 -57.25
CA ARG A 715 -5.70 19.02 -58.56
C ARG A 715 -4.33 18.30 -58.68
N ASN A 716 -4.49 17.16 -59.36
CA ASN A 716 -3.72 16.68 -60.52
C ASN A 716 -2.45 15.85 -60.29
N ASP A 717 -2.67 14.56 -60.53
CA ASP A 717 -2.19 13.81 -61.70
C ASP A 717 -0.93 12.96 -61.54
N LYS A 718 -1.19 11.66 -61.66
CA LYS A 718 -0.47 10.58 -62.36
C LYS A 718 1.00 10.29 -62.10
N SER A 719 1.22 8.97 -62.21
CA SER A 719 2.46 8.27 -62.56
C SER A 719 3.50 8.25 -61.46
N SER A 720 4.33 7.25 -61.26
CA SER A 720 4.59 5.89 -61.79
C SER A 720 5.81 5.52 -60.93
N GLU A 721 5.94 4.36 -60.30
CA GLU A 721 6.45 3.13 -60.87
C GLU A 721 7.21 2.46 -59.71
N ARG A 722 7.05 1.14 -59.56
CA ARG A 722 7.99 0.27 -58.84
C ARG A 722 9.25 0.10 -59.73
N PRO A 723 10.36 -0.60 -59.36
CA PRO A 723 10.50 -1.61 -58.28
C PRO A 723 11.89 -1.70 -57.58
N MET A 724 11.93 -2.60 -56.59
CA MET A 724 13.03 -3.45 -56.09
C MET A 724 14.49 -3.06 -56.38
N TYR A 725 15.35 -3.07 -55.33
CA TYR A 725 16.48 -4.01 -55.25
C TYR A 725 16.97 -4.24 -53.80
N ARG A 726 17.36 -5.50 -53.60
CA ARG A 726 18.08 -6.22 -52.53
C ARG A 726 19.28 -5.56 -51.82
N LEU A 727 19.64 -6.24 -50.71
CA LEU A 727 20.96 -6.38 -50.05
C LEU A 727 21.42 -5.16 -49.21
N ALA A 728 22.19 -5.25 -48.13
CA ALA A 728 22.66 -6.30 -47.23
C ALA A 728 23.68 -5.63 -46.29
N PHE A 729 23.78 -6.12 -45.04
CA PHE A 729 24.91 -6.03 -44.10
C PHE A 729 25.55 -4.68 -43.73
N GLY A 730 25.87 -4.54 -42.44
CA GLY A 730 27.08 -3.79 -42.03
C GLY A 730 26.90 -2.81 -40.87
N ILE A 731 27.05 -3.34 -39.66
CA ILE A 731 27.92 -2.84 -38.57
C ILE A 731 28.21 -1.32 -38.54
N ALA A 732 27.72 -0.66 -37.50
CA ALA A 732 28.51 0.16 -36.57
C ALA A 732 27.76 0.26 -35.23
#